data_AF-A0AAU7CTL6-F1
#
_entry.id   AF-A0AAU7CTL6-F1
#
_cell.length_a   1.000
_cell.length_b   1.000
_cell.length_c   1.000
_cell.angle_alpha   90.00
_cell.angle_beta   90.00
_cell.angle_gamma   90.00
#
_symmetry.space_group_name_H-M   'P 1'
#
loop_
_entity.id
_entity.type
_entity.pdbx_description
1 polymer ?
#
loop_
_entity_poly.entity_id
_entity_poly.type
_entity_poly.pdbx_seq_one_letter_code
_entity_poly.pdbx_strand_id
1 'polypeptide(L)'
;MTRGVMMVPPVPRKAPAARAARLGAFLRAVLALATLAQFLVPSPRAWAAGENELPEGTIVEVRVEGNVSITSDQVRAKLLSREGSQLDQERIDADIQTLLGTKWFSDVSPYFDKAPNDKGFILTFVVRELPVLTHVEFRGLKHLKLKDIEENTGLKKGNRADAARTQLAVDQIRRLYAEKGYDTAEVTLLEGGERGQTRVVMQIFEGEKHKVGGIDFVGNVFASDATLRTKITSKVAILGLIGGKYNRDNLDEDVRKLTEYYQGQGFVEVKVTPVTRPGSSLGDLRISFVIAEGVRYKVRNIEFKGNSKLSTAKLKDGLMMHSGQPILETLKETDRKNLMTKYYEIGCIDTMIRPVPNYTDKPGIVDLVYEIEEGEPYLLGDLIIRGNDRTKDKVVRREALMAGFLPGEVLNLNRMDTFKQRLGNTGYFVMTPEMGGKPIDLKVINRRPGERPYGDGLIPDLTDGSTTRMQDPGPEPPALPPPVLVDPPADAGPGGLEPFGAGRTFAPPRDVPPIDVPLNPGAPAPVVVPPGFPGAVSPTPPVGAGEPPGMEPSIPGMNMTDVGPDRQDPFPNRSFADVVTSVSEAPTGRFMAGIGASGFQGLNGSLTITEKNFDLFNVPRNFDDITSGKAFRGGGQDFQVSLMAGTMINRFTVSLRDPYLFDLPIGGGASGYLFQRVYPDWTESRGGGRFSLGRQFGTSTYADVAARIEDVNFNGYKTPAPAEYLAATGHTTLATLRPTLRFDNRNSPFLPNKGQYLELSFEQGWGTFTYPKAEIEGRTYFTTGSRPDGSGPRILSFRGHFGVTGRDTPVYERFYAGYLGSLRGFQYRGVGPHVLGSNIGGTMMAIGSVEYMFPLIASDALRQVVFTDFGTVENGYNFTNIRASVGTGLRLTLPQFGPLPISVDLAFPVAKAPGDKVNYFNFSIGAVY
;
A
#
# COMPACT_ATOMS: atom_id res chain seq x y z
N MET A 1 -17.15 -5.65 -78.76
CA MET A 1 -17.83 -5.09 -79.94
C MET A 1 -19.31 -4.89 -79.63
N THR A 2 -19.98 -4.00 -80.39
CA THR A 2 -21.47 -3.89 -80.56
C THR A 2 -22.37 -3.57 -79.35
N ARG A 3 -23.51 -2.91 -79.64
CA ARG A 3 -24.50 -2.30 -78.71
C ARG A 3 -25.90 -2.95 -78.89
N GLY A 4 -26.80 -2.72 -77.92
CA GLY A 4 -28.27 -2.82 -78.05
C GLY A 4 -28.92 -3.11 -76.68
N VAL A 5 -29.72 -2.29 -75.97
CA VAL A 5 -30.52 -1.06 -76.19
C VAL A 5 -32.00 -1.26 -76.57
N MET A 6 -32.88 -1.32 -75.56
CA MET A 6 -34.20 -0.64 -75.40
C MET A 6 -34.84 -1.07 -74.04
N MET A 7 -35.23 -0.16 -73.12
CA MET A 7 -36.48 0.64 -72.99
C MET A 7 -37.70 -0.15 -72.41
N VAL A 8 -38.41 0.17 -71.29
CA VAL A 8 -39.04 1.41 -70.69
C VAL A 8 -40.59 1.38 -70.88
N PRO A 9 -41.52 1.86 -69.98
CA PRO A 9 -41.45 2.28 -68.55
C PRO A 9 -42.56 1.64 -67.59
N PRO A 10 -43.50 2.30 -66.82
CA PRO A 10 -43.62 2.03 -65.36
C PRO A 10 -45.03 1.94 -64.66
N VAL A 11 -45.02 1.51 -63.37
CA VAL A 11 -45.76 2.02 -62.15
C VAL A 11 -47.10 2.80 -62.35
N PRO A 12 -48.27 2.41 -61.75
CA PRO A 12 -48.62 2.92 -60.39
C PRO A 12 -49.65 2.18 -59.45
N ARG A 13 -49.45 2.40 -58.13
CA ARG A 13 -50.39 2.66 -56.99
C ARG A 13 -51.69 1.82 -56.69
N LYS A 14 -51.68 1.25 -55.47
CA LYS A 14 -52.70 1.23 -54.36
C LYS A 14 -54.22 0.91 -54.59
N ALA A 15 -54.67 -0.10 -53.82
CA ALA A 15 -55.99 -0.19 -53.11
C ALA A 15 -57.27 -0.38 -53.98
N PRO A 16 -58.46 -0.72 -53.43
CA PRO A 16 -58.88 -0.87 -52.02
C PRO A 16 -59.56 -2.23 -51.68
N ALA A 17 -60.36 -2.28 -50.59
CA ALA A 17 -61.03 -3.49 -50.07
C ALA A 17 -62.55 -3.53 -50.36
N ALA A 18 -63.16 -4.73 -50.27
CA ALA A 18 -64.61 -4.95 -50.22
C ALA A 18 -64.98 -6.20 -49.39
N ARG A 19 -66.27 -6.39 -49.07
CA ARG A 19 -66.82 -7.40 -48.13
C ARG A 19 -67.53 -8.57 -48.82
N ALA A 20 -67.86 -9.58 -47.99
CA ALA A 20 -69.04 -10.48 -48.03
C ALA A 20 -68.91 -11.85 -48.73
N ALA A 21 -69.68 -12.90 -48.39
CA ALA A 21 -70.36 -13.31 -47.13
C ALA A 21 -71.05 -14.70 -47.31
N ARG A 22 -71.45 -15.36 -46.19
CA ARG A 22 -72.49 -16.45 -46.10
C ARG A 22 -72.11 -17.83 -46.73
N LEU A 23 -72.70 -18.98 -46.36
CA LEU A 23 -73.36 -19.48 -45.12
C LEU A 23 -73.54 -21.03 -45.21
N GLY A 24 -73.66 -21.75 -44.08
CA GLY A 24 -74.11 -23.16 -43.96
C GLY A 24 -73.32 -23.89 -42.85
N ALA A 25 -73.86 -24.41 -41.73
CA ALA A 25 -75.12 -25.12 -41.38
C ALA A 25 -75.12 -26.59 -41.88
N PHE A 26 -75.46 -27.63 -41.10
CA PHE A 26 -75.97 -27.76 -39.71
C PHE A 26 -75.05 -28.72 -38.88
N LEU A 27 -75.35 -29.35 -37.71
CA LEU A 27 -76.58 -29.51 -36.90
C LEU A 27 -76.31 -29.66 -35.37
N ARG A 28 -77.40 -29.42 -34.62
CA ARG A 28 -77.83 -29.74 -33.24
C ARG A 28 -77.40 -31.15 -32.75
N ALA A 29 -77.44 -31.50 -31.46
CA ALA A 29 -78.35 -31.10 -30.36
C ALA A 29 -77.70 -31.47 -28.97
N VAL A 30 -78.23 -31.36 -27.73
CA VAL A 30 -79.31 -30.68 -26.95
C VAL A 30 -79.21 -31.31 -25.52
N LEU A 31 -79.34 -30.67 -24.35
CA LEU A 31 -79.82 -29.36 -23.89
C LEU A 31 -79.16 -28.98 -22.52
N ALA A 32 -79.61 -27.86 -21.91
CA ALA A 32 -79.79 -27.67 -20.45
C ALA A 32 -78.55 -27.41 -19.55
N LEU A 33 -78.64 -26.83 -18.34
CA LEU A 33 -79.57 -25.90 -17.64
C LEU A 33 -78.82 -25.36 -16.38
N ALA A 34 -79.14 -24.26 -15.67
CA ALA A 34 -80.17 -23.21 -15.84
C ALA A 34 -79.76 -21.86 -15.20
N THR A 35 -80.25 -20.76 -15.78
CA THR A 35 -80.65 -19.49 -15.11
C THR A 35 -79.62 -18.56 -14.42
N LEU A 36 -80.04 -17.29 -14.27
CA LEU A 36 -79.25 -16.10 -13.99
C LEU A 36 -80.04 -15.12 -13.09
N ALA A 37 -79.36 -14.43 -12.16
CA ALA A 37 -79.80 -13.18 -11.50
C ALA A 37 -78.52 -12.49 -10.93
N GLN A 38 -78.15 -11.25 -11.30
CA GLN A 38 -78.68 -9.95 -10.79
C GLN A 38 -78.50 -9.77 -9.27
N PHE A 39 -77.98 -8.66 -8.71
CA PHE A 39 -77.95 -7.25 -9.14
C PHE A 39 -76.82 -6.41 -8.47
N LEU A 40 -76.56 -5.20 -9.01
CA LEU A 40 -76.08 -3.97 -8.31
C LEU A 40 -74.62 -3.81 -7.81
N VAL A 41 -74.31 -2.57 -7.42
CA VAL A 41 -73.00 -1.83 -7.36
C VAL A 41 -73.15 -0.71 -6.28
N PRO A 42 -72.10 -0.09 -5.66
CA PRO A 42 -70.68 -0.41 -5.49
C PRO A 42 -70.26 -0.55 -4.00
N SER A 43 -68.96 -0.77 -3.71
CA SER A 43 -68.18 -0.02 -2.67
C SER A 43 -66.72 -0.49 -2.60
N PRO A 44 -65.75 0.37 -2.18
CA PRO A 44 -64.36 -0.04 -1.99
C PRO A 44 -64.16 -0.80 -0.68
N ARG A 45 -63.18 -1.71 -0.66
CA ARG A 45 -62.52 -2.14 0.59
C ARG A 45 -61.01 -1.97 0.46
N ALA A 46 -60.43 -1.40 1.51
CA ALA A 46 -59.03 -1.02 1.56
C ALA A 46 -58.08 -2.23 1.47
N TRP A 47 -56.83 -1.96 1.10
CA TRP A 47 -55.72 -2.72 1.63
C TRP A 47 -55.67 -2.50 3.15
N ALA A 48 -56.35 -3.36 3.90
CA ALA A 48 -56.03 -3.55 5.30
C ALA A 48 -54.70 -4.30 5.34
N ALA A 49 -53.63 -3.62 5.75
CA ALA A 49 -52.46 -4.30 6.28
C ALA A 49 -52.92 -4.96 7.59
N GLY A 50 -53.23 -6.26 7.53
CA GLY A 50 -53.45 -7.07 8.71
C GLY A 50 -52.12 -7.67 9.14
N GLU A 51 -51.65 -7.30 10.32
CA GLU A 51 -50.54 -7.98 10.97
C GLU A 51 -50.99 -9.39 11.35
N ASN A 52 -50.64 -10.37 10.52
CA ASN A 52 -50.57 -11.76 10.95
C ASN A 52 -49.27 -11.91 11.76
N GLU A 53 -49.32 -11.54 13.04
CA GLU A 53 -48.30 -11.99 13.98
C GLU A 53 -48.27 -13.52 13.97
N LEU A 54 -47.08 -14.12 13.78
CA LEU A 54 -46.94 -15.56 13.95
C LEU A 54 -47.21 -15.92 15.41
N PRO A 55 -47.99 -16.98 15.69
CA PRO A 55 -48.30 -17.36 17.06
C PRO A 55 -47.02 -17.80 17.79
N GLU A 56 -46.74 -17.18 18.94
CA GLU A 56 -45.57 -17.54 19.77
C GLU A 56 -45.56 -19.04 20.09
N GLY A 57 -44.46 -19.71 19.76
CA GLY A 57 -44.30 -21.12 20.05
C GLY A 57 -43.00 -21.71 19.51
N THR A 58 -42.72 -22.95 19.93
CA THR A 58 -41.54 -23.70 19.50
C THR A 58 -41.87 -24.60 18.30
N ILE A 59 -40.97 -24.65 17.34
CA ILE A 59 -41.00 -25.59 16.21
C ILE A 59 -40.68 -26.99 16.75
N VAL A 60 -41.65 -27.90 16.65
CA VAL A 60 -41.54 -29.30 17.10
C VAL A 60 -40.89 -30.17 16.03
N GLU A 61 -41.22 -29.92 14.75
CA GLU A 61 -40.73 -30.68 13.61
C GLU A 61 -40.56 -29.74 12.40
N VAL A 62 -39.48 -29.90 11.63
CA VAL A 62 -39.29 -29.20 10.35
C VAL A 62 -39.43 -30.19 9.20
N ARG A 63 -40.47 -30.02 8.38
CA ARG A 63 -40.76 -30.83 7.20
C ARG A 63 -40.40 -30.09 5.91
N VAL A 64 -40.10 -30.87 4.88
CA VAL A 64 -39.89 -30.38 3.52
C VAL A 64 -40.66 -31.31 2.59
N GLU A 65 -41.51 -30.73 1.75
CA GLU A 65 -42.41 -31.46 0.84
C GLU A 65 -42.27 -30.91 -0.59
N GLY A 66 -42.46 -31.76 -1.60
CA GLY A 66 -42.30 -31.38 -3.02
C GLY A 66 -40.85 -31.44 -3.55
N ASN A 67 -39.87 -31.74 -2.72
CA ASN A 67 -38.54 -32.19 -3.16
C ASN A 67 -38.60 -33.63 -3.71
N VAL A 68 -37.80 -33.91 -4.74
CA VAL A 68 -37.83 -35.16 -5.53
C VAL A 68 -36.43 -35.66 -5.90
N SER A 69 -35.52 -34.77 -6.32
CA SER A 69 -34.12 -35.13 -6.64
C SER A 69 -33.12 -34.69 -5.58
N ILE A 70 -33.56 -33.87 -4.61
CA ILE A 70 -32.79 -33.40 -3.46
C ILE A 70 -33.39 -34.03 -2.20
N THR A 71 -32.57 -34.59 -1.32
CA THR A 71 -33.10 -35.23 -0.10
C THR A 71 -33.56 -34.17 0.91
N SER A 72 -34.59 -34.47 1.70
CA SER A 72 -35.11 -33.51 2.69
C SER A 72 -34.03 -33.11 3.71
N ASP A 73 -33.08 -34.00 4.01
CA ASP A 73 -31.91 -33.69 4.86
C ASP A 73 -30.94 -32.68 4.21
N GLN A 74 -30.73 -32.73 2.90
CA GLN A 74 -29.93 -31.73 2.18
C GLN A 74 -30.58 -30.35 2.22
N VAL A 75 -31.92 -30.29 2.24
CA VAL A 75 -32.68 -29.04 2.41
C VAL A 75 -32.63 -28.56 3.86
N ARG A 76 -32.91 -29.42 4.85
CA ARG A 76 -32.82 -29.10 6.28
C ARG A 76 -31.42 -28.66 6.71
N ALA A 77 -30.37 -29.20 6.08
CA ALA A 77 -28.99 -28.75 6.28
C ALA A 77 -28.68 -27.33 5.76
N LYS A 78 -29.63 -26.66 5.10
CA LYS A 78 -29.56 -25.25 4.67
C LYS A 78 -30.46 -24.31 5.49
N LEU A 79 -31.30 -24.85 6.38
CA LEU A 79 -32.19 -24.06 7.22
C LEU A 79 -31.51 -23.60 8.51
N LEU A 80 -31.82 -22.36 8.89
CA LEU A 80 -31.58 -21.73 10.18
C LEU A 80 -32.62 -22.21 11.20
N SER A 81 -33.88 -22.36 10.77
CA SER A 81 -34.98 -22.93 11.57
C SER A 81 -34.72 -24.40 11.87
N ARG A 82 -34.87 -24.78 13.15
CA ARG A 82 -34.61 -26.14 13.64
C ARG A 82 -35.66 -26.59 14.65
N GLU A 83 -35.77 -27.90 14.78
CA GLU A 83 -36.51 -28.58 15.85
C GLU A 83 -36.00 -28.08 17.21
N GLY A 84 -36.91 -27.58 18.05
CA GLY A 84 -36.60 -26.92 19.32
C GLY A 84 -36.35 -25.41 19.26
N SER A 85 -36.35 -24.76 18.09
CA SER A 85 -36.23 -23.30 17.97
C SER A 85 -37.58 -22.58 17.97
N GLN A 86 -37.63 -21.31 18.38
CA GLN A 86 -38.84 -20.49 18.31
C GLN A 86 -39.24 -20.20 16.85
N LEU A 87 -40.56 -20.18 16.61
CA LEU A 87 -41.19 -19.76 15.36
C LEU A 87 -41.02 -18.24 15.19
N ASP A 88 -40.34 -17.81 14.13
CA ASP A 88 -39.80 -16.46 13.95
C ASP A 88 -39.89 -16.08 12.46
N GLN A 89 -40.59 -14.97 12.16
CA GLN A 89 -40.84 -14.54 10.78
C GLN A 89 -39.57 -14.10 10.06
N GLU A 90 -38.65 -13.38 10.73
CA GLU A 90 -37.39 -12.97 10.11
C GLU A 90 -36.53 -14.19 9.74
N ARG A 91 -36.57 -15.23 10.57
CA ARG A 91 -35.87 -16.50 10.32
C ARG A 91 -36.51 -17.31 9.21
N ILE A 92 -37.84 -17.37 9.14
CA ILE A 92 -38.56 -18.03 8.04
C ILE A 92 -38.28 -17.32 6.71
N ASP A 93 -38.30 -15.99 6.68
CA ASP A 93 -37.96 -15.23 5.46
C ASP A 93 -36.48 -15.38 5.08
N ALA A 94 -35.57 -15.36 6.05
CA ALA A 94 -34.15 -15.67 5.81
C ALA A 94 -33.94 -17.10 5.28
N ASP A 95 -34.74 -18.07 5.73
CA ASP A 95 -34.72 -19.45 5.24
C ASP A 95 -35.29 -19.58 3.82
N ILE A 96 -36.38 -18.87 3.51
CA ILE A 96 -36.93 -18.79 2.14
C ILE A 96 -35.92 -18.18 1.18
N GLN A 97 -35.29 -17.06 1.57
CA GLN A 97 -34.23 -16.43 0.79
C GLN A 97 -33.00 -17.33 0.64
N THR A 98 -32.65 -18.10 1.68
CA THR A 98 -31.54 -19.08 1.63
C THR A 98 -31.87 -20.23 0.68
N LEU A 99 -33.07 -20.82 0.77
CA LEU A 99 -33.50 -21.92 -0.11
C LEU A 99 -33.64 -21.47 -1.57
N LEU A 100 -34.22 -20.30 -1.85
CA LEU A 100 -34.23 -19.72 -3.20
C LEU A 100 -32.81 -19.39 -3.68
N GLY A 101 -31.96 -18.88 -2.78
CA GLY A 101 -30.55 -18.57 -3.02
C GLY A 101 -29.70 -19.78 -3.42
N THR A 102 -30.05 -21.00 -2.99
CA THR A 102 -29.40 -22.24 -3.47
C THR A 102 -29.57 -22.49 -4.98
N LYS A 103 -30.58 -21.86 -5.61
CA LYS A 103 -31.05 -22.16 -6.98
C LYS A 103 -31.42 -23.64 -7.20
N TRP A 104 -31.87 -24.30 -6.14
CA TRP A 104 -32.45 -25.64 -6.19
C TRP A 104 -33.96 -25.63 -6.45
N PHE A 105 -34.65 -24.56 -6.03
CA PHE A 105 -36.09 -24.43 -6.07
C PHE A 105 -36.53 -23.20 -6.89
N SER A 106 -37.66 -23.34 -7.57
CA SER A 106 -38.31 -22.31 -8.39
C SER A 106 -39.36 -21.53 -7.62
N ASP A 107 -39.81 -22.10 -6.51
CA ASP A 107 -40.82 -21.62 -5.58
C ASP A 107 -40.61 -22.33 -4.23
N VAL A 108 -40.82 -21.61 -3.13
CA VAL A 108 -40.64 -22.07 -1.74
C VAL A 108 -41.71 -21.36 -0.91
N SER A 109 -42.71 -22.12 -0.44
CA SER A 109 -43.82 -21.60 0.37
C SER A 109 -43.78 -22.21 1.78
N PRO A 110 -43.77 -21.40 2.85
CA PRO A 110 -43.89 -21.89 4.22
C PRO A 110 -45.35 -22.20 4.56
N TYR A 111 -45.57 -23.29 5.29
CA TYR A 111 -46.83 -23.63 5.93
C TYR A 111 -46.55 -24.01 7.39
N PHE A 112 -47.45 -23.65 8.30
CA PHE A 112 -47.31 -23.98 9.72
C PHE A 112 -48.61 -24.58 10.26
N ASP A 113 -48.50 -25.77 10.84
CA ASP A 113 -49.61 -26.50 11.47
C ASP A 113 -49.35 -26.65 12.97
N LYS A 114 -50.42 -26.73 13.78
CA LYS A 114 -50.29 -27.09 15.19
C LYS A 114 -49.85 -28.55 15.33
N ALA A 115 -48.87 -28.81 16.19
CA ALA A 115 -48.48 -30.18 16.52
C ALA A 115 -49.64 -30.91 17.23
N PRO A 116 -49.87 -32.22 17.01
CA PRO A 116 -51.02 -32.97 17.55
C PRO A 116 -51.21 -32.97 19.07
N ASN A 117 -50.23 -32.47 19.83
CA ASN A 117 -50.21 -32.43 21.29
C ASN A 117 -50.45 -31.01 21.84
N ASP A 118 -50.85 -30.04 21.00
CA ASP A 118 -51.07 -28.61 21.30
C ASP A 118 -49.86 -27.87 21.95
N LYS A 119 -48.65 -28.46 21.83
CA LYS A 119 -47.39 -27.94 22.40
C LYS A 119 -46.36 -27.62 21.32
N GLY A 120 -46.68 -26.63 20.49
CA GLY A 120 -45.81 -26.10 19.44
C GLY A 120 -46.31 -26.38 18.02
N PHE A 121 -45.47 -26.05 17.04
CA PHE A 121 -45.83 -26.02 15.61
C PHE A 121 -44.96 -26.95 14.75
N ILE A 122 -45.53 -27.47 13.67
CA ILE A 122 -44.81 -28.17 12.60
C ILE A 122 -44.62 -27.16 11.47
N LEU A 123 -43.37 -26.90 11.06
CA LEU A 123 -43.04 -25.99 9.98
C LEU A 123 -42.73 -26.79 8.72
N THR A 124 -43.60 -26.69 7.72
CA THR A 124 -43.52 -27.42 6.44
C THR A 124 -43.14 -26.48 5.32
N PHE A 125 -41.94 -26.63 4.77
CA PHE A 125 -41.54 -25.94 3.54
C PHE A 125 -42.00 -26.73 2.33
N VAL A 126 -43.03 -26.24 1.63
CA VAL A 126 -43.46 -26.79 0.35
C VAL A 126 -42.61 -26.16 -0.74
N VAL A 127 -41.77 -26.97 -1.39
CA VAL A 127 -40.77 -26.53 -2.37
C VAL A 127 -41.04 -27.10 -3.75
N ARG A 128 -40.78 -26.33 -4.80
CA ARG A 128 -40.88 -26.80 -6.19
C ARG A 128 -39.52 -26.76 -6.85
N GLU A 129 -38.87 -27.91 -7.00
CA GLU A 129 -37.53 -27.99 -7.60
C GLU A 129 -37.44 -27.33 -8.99
N LEU A 130 -36.33 -26.64 -9.23
CA LEU A 130 -35.94 -26.22 -10.58
C LEU A 130 -35.61 -27.46 -11.40
N PRO A 131 -36.22 -27.67 -12.57
CA PRO A 131 -36.00 -28.86 -13.35
C PRO A 131 -34.60 -28.84 -13.97
N VAL A 132 -34.10 -30.00 -14.37
CA VAL A 132 -32.72 -30.16 -14.88
C VAL A 132 -32.69 -29.97 -16.40
N LEU A 133 -31.63 -29.33 -16.91
CA LEU A 133 -31.34 -29.22 -18.33
C LEU A 133 -31.06 -30.60 -18.93
N THR A 134 -32.03 -31.14 -19.66
CA THR A 134 -31.98 -32.47 -20.28
C THR A 134 -31.14 -32.46 -21.57
N HIS A 135 -31.17 -31.33 -22.29
CA HIS A 135 -30.48 -31.12 -23.56
C HIS A 135 -30.10 -29.64 -23.70
N VAL A 136 -28.85 -29.38 -24.11
CA VAL A 136 -28.32 -28.04 -24.37
C VAL A 136 -27.60 -28.09 -25.72
N GLU A 137 -27.99 -27.22 -26.65
CA GLU A 137 -27.61 -27.31 -28.06
C GLU A 137 -27.15 -25.94 -28.60
N PHE A 138 -25.86 -25.84 -28.96
CA PHE A 138 -25.28 -24.63 -29.55
C PHE A 138 -25.06 -24.85 -31.06
N ARG A 139 -26.00 -24.38 -31.88
CA ARG A 139 -25.92 -24.48 -33.35
C ARG A 139 -25.01 -23.40 -33.90
N GLY A 140 -24.21 -23.74 -34.91
CA GLY A 140 -23.30 -22.78 -35.59
C GLY A 140 -21.93 -22.56 -34.91
N LEU A 141 -21.67 -23.21 -33.78
CA LEU A 141 -20.39 -23.19 -33.07
C LEU A 141 -19.26 -23.82 -33.90
N LYS A 142 -18.18 -23.07 -34.20
CA LYS A 142 -16.99 -23.56 -34.92
C LYS A 142 -15.66 -23.03 -34.34
N HIS A 143 -15.61 -21.77 -33.93
CA HIS A 143 -14.38 -21.08 -33.50
C HIS A 143 -14.27 -20.88 -31.98
N LEU A 144 -15.37 -20.95 -31.23
CA LEU A 144 -15.34 -21.19 -29.79
C LEU A 144 -15.33 -22.70 -29.50
N LYS A 145 -14.66 -23.10 -28.41
CA LYS A 145 -14.80 -24.46 -27.87
C LYS A 145 -16.05 -24.50 -27.00
N LEU A 146 -16.79 -25.61 -27.06
CA LEU A 146 -17.97 -25.84 -26.21
C LEU A 146 -17.63 -25.67 -24.71
N LYS A 147 -16.47 -26.16 -24.29
CA LYS A 147 -15.97 -26.04 -22.92
C LYS A 147 -15.88 -24.57 -22.45
N ASP A 148 -15.34 -23.67 -23.28
CA ASP A 148 -15.22 -22.24 -22.95
C ASP A 148 -16.60 -21.62 -22.65
N ILE A 149 -17.64 -22.04 -23.40
CA ILE A 149 -19.03 -21.58 -23.21
C ILE A 149 -19.66 -22.22 -21.96
N GLU A 150 -19.49 -23.52 -21.76
CA GLU A 150 -19.99 -24.24 -20.57
C GLU A 150 -19.43 -23.64 -19.27
N GLU A 151 -18.13 -23.33 -19.20
CA GLU A 151 -17.49 -22.80 -18.00
C GLU A 151 -17.92 -21.35 -17.67
N ASN A 152 -18.08 -20.49 -18.68
CA ASN A 152 -18.44 -19.07 -18.46
C ASN A 152 -19.94 -18.84 -18.26
N THR A 153 -20.81 -19.62 -18.91
CA THR A 153 -22.26 -19.50 -18.77
C THR A 153 -22.84 -20.43 -17.70
N GLY A 154 -22.26 -21.62 -17.53
CA GLY A 154 -22.86 -22.73 -16.81
C GLY A 154 -24.09 -23.34 -17.48
N LEU A 155 -24.33 -23.10 -18.78
CA LEU A 155 -25.33 -23.84 -19.56
C LEU A 155 -24.74 -25.19 -19.99
N LYS A 156 -25.10 -26.24 -19.26
CA LYS A 156 -24.63 -27.61 -19.48
C LYS A 156 -25.72 -28.62 -19.15
N LYS A 157 -25.78 -29.73 -19.88
CA LYS A 157 -26.65 -30.87 -19.56
C LYS A 157 -26.37 -31.37 -18.13
N GLY A 158 -27.41 -31.48 -17.31
CA GLY A 158 -27.31 -31.83 -15.89
C GLY A 158 -27.33 -30.63 -14.92
N ASN A 159 -27.14 -29.40 -15.39
CA ASN A 159 -27.33 -28.21 -14.56
C ASN A 159 -28.83 -27.85 -14.43
N ARG A 160 -29.21 -27.07 -13.40
CA ARG A 160 -30.59 -26.61 -13.20
C ARG A 160 -31.00 -25.58 -14.27
N ALA A 161 -32.24 -25.67 -14.75
CA ALA A 161 -32.80 -24.82 -15.80
C ALA A 161 -33.33 -23.49 -15.24
N ASP A 162 -32.49 -22.47 -15.24
CA ASP A 162 -32.81 -21.09 -14.83
C ASP A 162 -32.98 -20.22 -16.08
N ALA A 163 -34.23 -19.81 -16.38
CA ALA A 163 -34.56 -19.01 -17.55
C ALA A 163 -33.84 -17.65 -17.59
N ALA A 164 -33.67 -16.99 -16.43
CA ALA A 164 -32.95 -15.72 -16.35
C ALA A 164 -31.45 -15.93 -16.62
N ARG A 165 -30.88 -17.04 -16.16
CA ARG A 165 -29.51 -17.45 -16.51
C ARG A 165 -29.36 -17.76 -18.00
N THR A 166 -30.33 -18.44 -18.62
CA THR A 166 -30.31 -18.72 -20.06
C THR A 166 -30.36 -17.43 -20.88
N GLN A 167 -31.15 -16.44 -20.45
CA GLN A 167 -31.20 -15.13 -21.07
C GLN A 167 -29.85 -14.39 -20.98
N LEU A 168 -29.25 -14.33 -19.77
CA LEU A 168 -27.95 -13.70 -19.53
C LEU A 168 -26.80 -14.37 -20.30
N ALA A 169 -26.87 -15.68 -20.49
CA ALA A 169 -25.87 -16.44 -21.23
C ALA A 169 -25.76 -16.02 -22.71
N VAL A 170 -26.84 -15.50 -23.33
CA VAL A 170 -26.81 -14.95 -24.69
C VAL A 170 -25.79 -13.80 -24.80
N ASP A 171 -25.86 -12.85 -23.86
CA ASP A 171 -24.97 -11.68 -23.84
C ASP A 171 -23.55 -12.06 -23.39
N GLN A 172 -23.39 -13.03 -22.48
CA GLN A 172 -22.07 -13.58 -22.14
C GLN A 172 -21.39 -14.24 -23.34
N ILE A 173 -22.11 -15.04 -24.12
CA ILE A 173 -21.57 -15.67 -25.34
C ILE A 173 -21.21 -14.60 -26.38
N ARG A 174 -22.04 -13.58 -26.57
CA ARG A 174 -21.72 -12.45 -27.47
C ARG A 174 -20.43 -11.74 -27.07
N ARG A 175 -20.22 -11.48 -25.77
CA ARG A 175 -18.97 -10.90 -25.24
C ARG A 175 -17.76 -11.80 -25.48
N LEU A 176 -17.87 -13.11 -25.24
CA LEU A 176 -16.78 -14.07 -25.50
C LEU A 176 -16.38 -14.14 -27.00
N TYR A 177 -17.32 -13.91 -27.92
CA TYR A 177 -17.03 -13.76 -29.34
C TYR A 177 -16.30 -12.43 -29.63
N ALA A 178 -16.81 -11.31 -29.14
CA ALA A 178 -16.18 -9.99 -29.28
C ALA A 178 -14.75 -9.96 -28.71
N GLU A 179 -14.53 -10.53 -27.52
CA GLU A 179 -13.21 -10.70 -26.89
C GLU A 179 -12.22 -11.54 -27.72
N LYS A 180 -12.69 -12.36 -28.66
CA LYS A 180 -11.84 -13.13 -29.59
C LYS A 180 -11.74 -12.53 -30.99
N GLY A 181 -12.35 -11.35 -31.21
CA GLY A 181 -12.32 -10.59 -32.46
C GLY A 181 -13.53 -10.81 -33.38
N TYR A 182 -14.64 -11.32 -32.85
CA TYR A 182 -15.88 -11.58 -33.60
C TYR A 182 -16.98 -10.64 -33.09
N ASP A 183 -16.86 -9.34 -33.36
CA ASP A 183 -17.83 -8.32 -32.92
C ASP A 183 -19.17 -8.38 -33.67
N THR A 184 -19.16 -8.97 -34.87
CA THR A 184 -20.35 -9.20 -35.70
C THR A 184 -21.09 -10.50 -35.36
N ALA A 185 -20.73 -11.15 -34.24
CA ALA A 185 -21.36 -12.39 -33.81
C ALA A 185 -22.78 -12.17 -33.25
N GLU A 186 -23.75 -12.85 -33.84
CA GLU A 186 -25.14 -12.88 -33.37
C GLU A 186 -25.43 -14.18 -32.61
N VAL A 187 -26.18 -14.07 -31.51
CA VAL A 187 -26.60 -15.19 -30.67
C VAL A 187 -28.10 -15.04 -30.43
N THR A 188 -28.87 -16.02 -30.90
CA THR A 188 -30.33 -16.07 -30.81
C THR A 188 -30.74 -17.26 -29.95
N LEU A 189 -31.55 -17.01 -28.91
CA LEU A 189 -32.17 -18.06 -28.12
C LEU A 189 -33.42 -18.56 -28.86
N LEU A 190 -33.47 -19.86 -29.17
CA LEU A 190 -34.61 -20.50 -29.83
C LEU A 190 -35.51 -21.25 -28.83
N GLU A 191 -34.91 -21.91 -27.85
CA GLU A 191 -35.59 -22.66 -26.78
C GLU A 191 -34.83 -22.45 -25.46
N GLY A 192 -35.52 -22.41 -24.32
CA GLY A 192 -34.94 -22.32 -22.98
C GLY A 192 -35.13 -20.97 -22.25
N GLY A 193 -35.88 -20.04 -22.83
CA GLY A 193 -36.10 -18.68 -22.29
C GLY A 193 -37.26 -18.54 -21.30
N GLU A 194 -38.08 -19.58 -21.12
CA GLU A 194 -39.25 -19.54 -20.23
C GLU A 194 -39.11 -20.47 -19.02
N ARG A 195 -39.80 -20.15 -17.92
CA ARG A 195 -39.77 -20.96 -16.69
C ARG A 195 -40.30 -22.37 -16.96
N GLY A 196 -39.52 -23.38 -16.57
CA GLY A 196 -39.87 -24.80 -16.71
C GLY A 196 -39.38 -25.48 -17.99
N GLN A 197 -38.87 -24.73 -18.98
CA GLN A 197 -38.28 -25.33 -20.19
C GLN A 197 -36.95 -26.04 -19.84
N THR A 198 -36.87 -27.36 -20.10
CA THR A 198 -35.68 -28.19 -19.77
C THR A 198 -34.72 -28.41 -20.94
N ARG A 199 -35.05 -27.85 -22.11
CA ARG A 199 -34.23 -27.88 -23.32
C ARG A 199 -33.81 -26.45 -23.65
N VAL A 200 -32.51 -26.27 -23.89
CA VAL A 200 -31.94 -25.00 -24.35
C VAL A 200 -31.37 -25.19 -25.75
N VAL A 201 -31.82 -24.37 -26.69
CA VAL A 201 -31.28 -24.34 -28.06
C VAL A 201 -30.91 -22.90 -28.38
N MET A 202 -29.63 -22.66 -28.64
CA MET A 202 -29.11 -21.38 -29.10
C MET A 202 -28.59 -21.52 -30.54
N GLN A 203 -29.00 -20.60 -31.40
CA GLN A 203 -28.41 -20.42 -32.73
C GLN A 203 -27.34 -19.33 -32.64
N ILE A 204 -26.12 -19.69 -32.99
CA ILE A 204 -24.99 -18.78 -33.09
C ILE A 204 -24.69 -18.54 -34.58
N PHE A 205 -24.45 -17.28 -34.92
CA PHE A 205 -23.81 -16.87 -36.17
C PHE A 205 -22.52 -16.13 -35.78
N GLU A 206 -21.36 -16.76 -35.98
CA GLU A 206 -20.09 -16.26 -35.43
C GLU A 206 -19.55 -14.98 -36.09
N GLY A 207 -20.15 -14.53 -37.20
CA GLY A 207 -19.71 -13.34 -37.94
C GLY A 207 -18.33 -13.49 -38.59
N GLU A 208 -17.75 -12.35 -38.98
CA GLU A 208 -16.38 -12.28 -39.49
C GLU A 208 -15.40 -11.91 -38.36
N LYS A 209 -14.14 -12.33 -38.52
CA LYS A 209 -13.10 -12.08 -37.52
C LYS A 209 -12.28 -10.83 -37.85
N HIS A 210 -12.53 -9.75 -37.11
CA HIS A 210 -11.83 -8.49 -37.28
C HIS A 210 -10.56 -8.37 -36.42
N LYS A 211 -9.52 -7.83 -37.03
CA LYS A 211 -8.24 -7.46 -36.39
C LYS A 211 -7.97 -5.97 -36.51
N VAL A 212 -7.16 -5.41 -35.62
CA VAL A 212 -6.68 -4.03 -35.73
C VAL A 212 -5.35 -4.02 -36.48
N GLY A 213 -5.43 -3.78 -37.79
CA GLY A 213 -4.26 -3.68 -38.68
C GLY A 213 -3.55 -2.32 -38.61
N GLY A 214 -4.22 -1.28 -38.09
CA GLY A 214 -3.66 0.05 -37.90
C GLY A 214 -4.55 0.97 -37.08
N ILE A 215 -3.95 1.93 -36.37
CA ILE A 215 -4.64 2.98 -35.62
C ILE A 215 -4.01 4.32 -35.98
N ASP A 216 -4.79 5.21 -36.58
CA ASP A 216 -4.36 6.55 -37.00
C ASP A 216 -5.21 7.62 -36.27
N PHE A 217 -4.65 8.82 -36.08
CA PHE A 217 -5.35 9.97 -35.52
C PHE A 217 -5.44 11.06 -36.59
N VAL A 218 -6.56 11.79 -36.63
CA VAL A 218 -6.83 12.78 -37.68
C VAL A 218 -7.49 14.02 -37.07
N GLY A 219 -6.89 15.19 -37.28
CA GLY A 219 -7.38 16.47 -36.73
C GLY A 219 -6.73 16.87 -35.40
N ASN A 220 -5.91 16.01 -34.81
CA ASN A 220 -5.04 16.35 -33.69
C ASN A 220 -3.91 17.31 -34.13
N VAL A 221 -3.75 18.39 -33.36
CA VAL A 221 -2.72 19.43 -33.55
C VAL A 221 -2.00 19.69 -32.23
N PHE A 222 -2.71 19.68 -31.10
CA PHE A 222 -2.13 19.82 -29.77
C PHE A 222 -1.35 18.58 -29.31
N ALA A 223 -1.82 17.38 -29.62
CA ALA A 223 -1.23 16.12 -29.16
C ALA A 223 -0.75 15.23 -30.32
N SER A 224 0.43 14.64 -30.17
CA SER A 224 0.98 13.73 -31.19
C SER A 224 0.32 12.35 -31.15
N ASP A 225 0.25 11.68 -32.30
CA ASP A 225 -0.19 10.28 -32.42
C ASP A 225 0.51 9.35 -31.42
N ALA A 226 1.80 9.56 -31.18
CA ALA A 226 2.56 8.79 -30.20
C ALA A 226 2.01 8.99 -28.78
N THR A 227 1.67 10.22 -28.40
CA THR A 227 1.01 10.53 -27.12
C THR A 227 -0.37 9.89 -27.03
N LEU A 228 -1.21 10.05 -28.07
CA LEU A 228 -2.58 9.52 -28.10
C LEU A 228 -2.63 7.99 -28.08
N ARG A 229 -1.67 7.32 -28.74
CA ARG A 229 -1.48 5.85 -28.66
C ARG A 229 -1.16 5.34 -27.24
N THR A 230 -0.70 6.19 -26.31
CA THR A 230 -0.54 5.80 -24.88
C THR A 230 -1.84 5.86 -24.07
N LYS A 231 -2.90 6.49 -24.59
CA LYS A 231 -4.16 6.72 -23.87
C LYS A 231 -5.26 5.71 -24.20
N ILE A 232 -5.07 4.92 -25.25
CA ILE A 232 -6.04 3.94 -25.73
C ILE A 232 -5.72 2.51 -25.27
N THR A 233 -6.78 1.73 -25.06
CA THR A 233 -6.79 0.28 -24.84
C THR A 233 -6.53 -0.48 -26.14
N SER A 234 -7.04 0.00 -27.29
CA SER A 234 -6.84 -0.68 -28.58
C SER A 234 -5.37 -0.67 -29.02
N LYS A 235 -4.88 -1.84 -29.47
CA LYS A 235 -3.48 -2.04 -29.88
C LYS A 235 -3.39 -2.85 -31.17
N VAL A 236 -2.54 -2.40 -32.08
CA VAL A 236 -2.11 -3.15 -33.28
C VAL A 236 -1.36 -4.43 -32.85
N ALA A 237 -1.41 -5.49 -33.65
CA ALA A 237 -0.67 -6.73 -33.38
C ALA A 237 0.85 -6.49 -33.40
N ILE A 238 1.58 -6.98 -32.39
CA ILE A 238 3.04 -6.93 -32.34
C ILE A 238 3.60 -8.31 -32.69
N LEU A 239 4.41 -8.39 -33.75
CA LEU A 239 5.12 -9.60 -34.20
C LEU A 239 4.20 -10.84 -34.40
N GLY A 240 2.91 -10.61 -34.67
CA GLY A 240 1.91 -11.66 -34.93
C GLY A 240 1.50 -12.51 -33.71
N LEU A 241 2.13 -12.33 -32.56
CA LEU A 241 1.98 -13.21 -31.38
C LEU A 241 1.11 -12.60 -30.27
N ILE A 242 1.06 -11.27 -30.13
CA ILE A 242 0.33 -10.59 -29.04
C ILE A 242 -0.39 -9.33 -29.57
N GLY A 243 -1.64 -9.11 -29.14
CA GLY A 243 -2.45 -7.94 -29.48
C GLY A 243 -3.24 -8.04 -30.78
N GLY A 244 -3.82 -6.92 -31.24
CA GLY A 244 -4.43 -6.81 -32.57
C GLY A 244 -5.84 -7.37 -32.76
N LYS A 245 -6.58 -7.71 -31.70
CA LYS A 245 -8.02 -8.03 -31.82
C LYS A 245 -8.85 -6.75 -31.90
N TYR A 246 -9.87 -6.72 -32.76
CA TYR A 246 -10.89 -5.66 -32.72
C TYR A 246 -11.95 -5.99 -31.67
N ASN A 247 -12.40 -4.99 -30.89
CA ASN A 247 -13.54 -5.08 -30.00
C ASN A 247 -14.20 -3.70 -29.92
N ARG A 248 -15.52 -3.62 -30.11
CA ARG A 248 -16.27 -2.36 -30.10
C ARG A 248 -16.25 -1.67 -28.74
N ASP A 249 -16.39 -2.43 -27.65
CA ASP A 249 -16.40 -1.88 -26.29
C ASP A 249 -15.08 -1.15 -25.97
N ASN A 250 -13.96 -1.62 -26.54
CA ASN A 250 -12.67 -0.95 -26.43
C ASN A 250 -12.64 0.37 -27.22
N LEU A 251 -13.29 0.47 -28.38
CA LEU A 251 -13.37 1.72 -29.14
C LEU A 251 -14.20 2.77 -28.41
N ASP A 252 -15.31 2.38 -27.80
CA ASP A 252 -16.16 3.30 -27.03
C ASP A 252 -15.46 3.72 -25.71
N GLU A 253 -14.63 2.85 -25.12
CA GLU A 253 -13.69 3.22 -24.05
C GLU A 253 -12.60 4.18 -24.54
N ASP A 254 -12.00 3.93 -25.71
CA ASP A 254 -10.93 4.75 -26.27
C ASP A 254 -11.41 6.16 -26.62
N VAL A 255 -12.60 6.29 -27.22
CA VAL A 255 -13.28 7.57 -27.45
C VAL A 255 -13.43 8.34 -26.14
N ARG A 256 -13.85 7.66 -25.07
CA ARG A 256 -14.00 8.28 -23.74
C ARG A 256 -12.64 8.73 -23.19
N LYS A 257 -11.62 7.87 -23.16
CA LYS A 257 -10.27 8.20 -22.66
C LYS A 257 -9.60 9.34 -23.42
N LEU A 258 -9.81 9.40 -24.75
CA LEU A 258 -9.33 10.51 -25.59
C LEU A 258 -10.09 11.81 -25.28
N THR A 259 -11.41 11.74 -25.12
CA THR A 259 -12.25 12.90 -24.74
C THR A 259 -11.86 13.43 -23.36
N GLU A 260 -11.75 12.56 -22.36
CA GLU A 260 -11.28 12.87 -21.00
C GLU A 260 -9.87 13.50 -21.00
N TYR A 261 -8.94 12.97 -21.81
CA TYR A 261 -7.60 13.54 -21.95
C TYR A 261 -7.61 14.96 -22.50
N TYR A 262 -8.38 15.23 -23.57
CA TYR A 262 -8.47 16.56 -24.17
C TYR A 262 -9.22 17.56 -23.27
N GLN A 263 -10.35 17.16 -22.66
CA GLN A 263 -11.07 17.97 -21.68
C GLN A 263 -10.19 18.30 -20.47
N GLY A 264 -9.42 17.33 -19.96
CA GLY A 264 -8.44 17.52 -18.90
C GLY A 264 -7.30 18.47 -19.24
N GLN A 265 -7.08 18.76 -20.52
CA GLN A 265 -6.15 19.76 -21.04
C GLN A 265 -6.81 21.11 -21.36
N GLY A 266 -8.12 21.27 -21.14
CA GLY A 266 -8.87 22.51 -21.33
C GLY A 266 -9.65 22.61 -22.65
N PHE A 267 -9.75 21.53 -23.41
CA PHE A 267 -10.53 21.46 -24.65
C PHE A 267 -11.94 20.93 -24.36
N VAL A 268 -12.83 21.80 -23.90
CA VAL A 268 -14.16 21.42 -23.38
C VAL A 268 -15.06 20.86 -24.48
N GLU A 269 -15.06 21.48 -25.66
CA GLU A 269 -15.93 21.16 -26.80
C GLU A 269 -15.39 20.02 -27.70
N VAL A 270 -14.34 19.33 -27.26
CA VAL A 270 -13.69 18.28 -28.06
C VAL A 270 -14.67 17.19 -28.48
N LYS A 271 -14.58 16.77 -29.75
CA LYS A 271 -15.38 15.67 -30.30
C LYS A 271 -14.46 14.63 -30.94
N VAL A 272 -14.42 13.45 -30.34
CA VAL A 272 -13.70 12.29 -30.84
C VAL A 272 -14.71 11.34 -31.50
N THR A 273 -14.54 11.05 -32.78
CA THR A 273 -15.39 10.12 -33.55
C THR A 273 -14.54 8.97 -34.08
N PRO A 274 -14.84 7.71 -33.72
CA PRO A 274 -14.15 6.56 -34.27
C PRO A 274 -14.69 6.24 -35.66
N VAL A 275 -13.80 6.06 -36.64
CA VAL A 275 -14.16 5.63 -38.00
C VAL A 275 -13.38 4.37 -38.33
N THR A 276 -14.07 3.24 -38.47
CA THR A 276 -13.48 2.00 -38.99
C THR A 276 -13.50 1.96 -40.51
N ARG A 277 -12.44 1.42 -41.09
CA ARG A 277 -12.29 1.20 -42.55
C ARG A 277 -11.66 -0.17 -42.80
N PRO A 278 -11.91 -0.83 -43.95
CA PRO A 278 -11.16 -2.02 -44.34
C PRO A 278 -9.64 -1.74 -44.37
N GLY A 279 -8.86 -2.70 -43.87
CA GLY A 279 -7.40 -2.65 -43.84
C GLY A 279 -6.75 -3.16 -45.12
N SER A 280 -5.44 -3.37 -45.07
CA SER A 280 -4.63 -3.83 -46.22
C SER A 280 -4.77 -5.33 -46.51
N SER A 281 -5.45 -6.11 -45.66
CA SER A 281 -5.71 -7.54 -45.86
C SER A 281 -7.12 -7.91 -45.43
N LEU A 282 -7.61 -9.07 -45.90
CA LEU A 282 -8.99 -9.52 -45.65
C LEU A 282 -9.19 -9.83 -44.15
N GLY A 283 -10.14 -9.13 -43.51
CA GLY A 283 -10.40 -9.23 -42.07
C GLY A 283 -9.57 -8.28 -41.19
N ASP A 284 -8.66 -7.48 -41.75
CA ASP A 284 -8.09 -6.35 -41.03
C ASP A 284 -9.05 -5.15 -41.09
N LEU A 285 -9.22 -4.48 -39.96
CA LEU A 285 -9.81 -3.15 -39.83
C LEU A 285 -8.72 -2.14 -39.47
N ARG A 286 -8.89 -0.93 -40.02
CA ARG A 286 -8.11 0.25 -39.70
C ARG A 286 -8.99 1.22 -38.93
N ILE A 287 -8.55 1.62 -37.74
CA ILE A 287 -9.27 2.56 -36.86
C ILE A 287 -8.69 3.95 -37.09
N SER A 288 -9.51 4.90 -37.49
CA SER A 288 -9.14 6.32 -37.56
C SER A 288 -9.96 7.09 -36.53
N PHE A 289 -9.30 7.62 -35.50
CA PHE A 289 -9.94 8.53 -34.54
C PHE A 289 -9.91 9.94 -35.13
N VAL A 290 -11.08 10.43 -35.55
CA VAL A 290 -11.26 11.81 -36.03
C VAL A 290 -11.52 12.69 -34.83
N ILE A 291 -10.64 13.66 -34.59
CA ILE A 291 -10.65 14.53 -33.42
C ILE A 291 -10.85 15.97 -33.89
N ALA A 292 -11.97 16.57 -33.50
CA ALA A 292 -12.15 18.02 -33.53
C ALA A 292 -11.75 18.55 -32.14
N GLU A 293 -10.55 19.12 -32.00
CA GLU A 293 -10.02 19.57 -30.71
C GLU A 293 -10.86 20.71 -30.08
N GLY A 294 -11.44 21.60 -30.89
CA GLY A 294 -12.21 22.75 -30.41
C GLY A 294 -11.34 23.87 -29.82
N VAL A 295 -11.96 24.83 -29.12
CA VAL A 295 -11.23 25.94 -28.50
C VAL A 295 -10.70 25.53 -27.12
N ARG A 296 -9.41 25.83 -26.85
CA ARG A 296 -8.80 25.62 -25.53
C ARG A 296 -9.15 26.79 -24.59
N TYR A 297 -9.83 26.49 -23.49
CA TYR A 297 -10.28 27.51 -22.54
C TYR A 297 -9.17 27.96 -21.60
N LYS A 298 -9.11 29.27 -21.35
CA LYS A 298 -8.21 29.92 -20.39
C LYS A 298 -9.00 30.56 -19.25
N VAL A 299 -8.43 30.49 -18.06
CA VAL A 299 -9.01 31.06 -16.83
C VAL A 299 -8.83 32.57 -16.84
N ARG A 300 -9.93 33.32 -16.73
CA ARG A 300 -9.90 34.79 -16.57
C ARG A 300 -9.82 35.16 -15.09
N ASN A 301 -10.85 34.85 -14.30
CA ASN A 301 -10.85 35.07 -12.86
C ASN A 301 -10.88 33.75 -12.07
N ILE A 302 -10.44 33.82 -10.81
CA ILE A 302 -10.64 32.77 -9.81
C ILE A 302 -11.39 33.38 -8.62
N GLU A 303 -12.57 32.85 -8.37
CA GLU A 303 -13.55 33.34 -7.40
C GLU A 303 -13.87 32.26 -6.36
N PHE A 304 -14.29 32.71 -5.18
CA PHE A 304 -14.66 31.87 -4.05
C PHE A 304 -16.05 32.28 -3.58
N LYS A 305 -16.92 31.32 -3.30
CA LYS A 305 -18.28 31.54 -2.78
C LYS A 305 -18.53 30.64 -1.59
N GLY A 306 -19.17 31.17 -0.55
CA GLY A 306 -19.45 30.45 0.69
C GLY A 306 -18.31 30.45 1.72
N ASN A 307 -17.15 31.05 1.42
CA ASN A 307 -16.06 31.15 2.39
C ASN A 307 -16.31 32.25 3.44
N SER A 308 -16.71 31.85 4.65
CA SER A 308 -16.90 32.74 5.81
C SER A 308 -15.86 32.48 6.91
N LYS A 309 -15.46 31.21 7.10
CA LYS A 309 -14.50 30.78 8.13
C LYS A 309 -13.04 30.97 7.68
N LEU A 310 -12.77 31.05 6.37
CA LEU A 310 -11.47 31.43 5.81
C LEU A 310 -11.57 32.62 4.85
N SER A 311 -10.63 33.58 4.99
CA SER A 311 -10.59 34.75 4.12
C SER A 311 -10.11 34.40 2.70
N THR A 312 -10.64 35.11 1.70
CA THR A 312 -10.31 34.87 0.29
C THR A 312 -8.81 35.04 -0.01
N ALA A 313 -8.09 35.83 0.79
CA ALA A 313 -6.62 35.94 0.73
C ALA A 313 -5.93 34.64 1.18
N LYS A 314 -6.33 34.06 2.33
CA LYS A 314 -5.81 32.77 2.80
C LYS A 314 -6.16 31.63 1.83
N LEU A 315 -7.32 31.68 1.18
CA LEU A 315 -7.68 30.68 0.16
C LEU A 315 -6.84 30.81 -1.12
N LYS A 316 -6.59 32.04 -1.60
CA LYS A 316 -5.80 32.31 -2.83
C LYS A 316 -4.32 32.00 -2.72
N ASP A 317 -3.74 32.04 -1.53
CA ASP A 317 -2.36 31.63 -1.29
C ASP A 317 -2.11 30.16 -1.68
N GLY A 318 -0.93 29.83 -2.23
CA GLY A 318 -0.57 28.45 -2.59
C GLY A 318 -1.45 27.75 -3.65
N LEU A 319 -2.30 28.47 -4.40
CA LEU A 319 -2.97 27.93 -5.59
C LEU A 319 -1.97 27.73 -6.73
N MET A 320 -2.13 26.65 -7.49
CA MET A 320 -1.32 26.32 -8.67
C MET A 320 -1.93 26.89 -9.95
N MET A 321 -3.26 27.05 -10.02
CA MET A 321 -3.94 27.68 -11.14
C MET A 321 -3.91 29.20 -11.04
N HIS A 322 -3.61 29.89 -12.15
CA HIS A 322 -3.55 31.35 -12.23
C HIS A 322 -4.34 31.89 -13.43
N SER A 323 -4.68 33.18 -13.37
CA SER A 323 -5.26 33.91 -14.51
C SER A 323 -4.37 33.84 -15.76
N GLY A 324 -4.97 33.70 -16.93
CA GLY A 324 -4.31 33.56 -18.23
C GLY A 324 -3.83 32.15 -18.59
N GLN A 325 -3.75 31.23 -17.63
CA GLN A 325 -3.40 29.83 -17.86
C GLN A 325 -4.57 29.06 -18.52
N PRO A 326 -4.31 27.97 -19.27
CA PRO A 326 -5.35 27.05 -19.68
C PRO A 326 -6.00 26.37 -18.46
N ILE A 327 -7.30 26.09 -18.53
CA ILE A 327 -7.97 25.30 -17.48
C ILE A 327 -7.51 23.84 -17.57
N LEU A 328 -6.84 23.34 -16.52
CA LEU A 328 -6.30 21.98 -16.44
C LEU A 328 -6.94 21.24 -15.28
N GLU A 329 -7.51 20.06 -15.54
CA GLU A 329 -8.24 19.30 -14.51
C GLU A 329 -7.30 18.81 -13.39
N THR A 330 -6.05 18.48 -13.73
CA THR A 330 -5.03 18.13 -12.73
C THR A 330 -4.70 19.29 -11.79
N LEU A 331 -4.75 20.53 -12.26
CA LEU A 331 -4.56 21.71 -11.41
C LEU A 331 -5.83 22.01 -10.60
N LYS A 332 -7.04 21.93 -11.20
CA LYS A 332 -8.32 22.06 -10.46
C LYS A 332 -8.39 21.12 -9.26
N GLU A 333 -8.03 19.86 -9.45
CA GLU A 333 -8.07 18.85 -8.39
C GLU A 333 -6.94 19.00 -7.36
N THR A 334 -5.78 19.52 -7.77
CA THR A 334 -4.69 19.88 -6.85
C THR A 334 -5.10 21.07 -5.97
N ASP A 335 -5.64 22.12 -6.57
CA ASP A 335 -6.11 23.31 -5.86
C ASP A 335 -7.31 22.99 -4.97
N ARG A 336 -8.26 22.16 -5.43
CA ARG A 336 -9.35 21.66 -4.58
C ARG A 336 -8.80 20.94 -3.35
N LYS A 337 -7.78 20.08 -3.49
CA LYS A 337 -7.11 19.43 -2.35
C LYS A 337 -6.42 20.43 -1.43
N ASN A 338 -5.62 21.36 -1.97
CA ASN A 338 -4.96 22.40 -1.18
C ASN A 338 -5.96 23.26 -0.38
N LEU A 339 -7.12 23.57 -0.96
CA LEU A 339 -8.20 24.27 -0.28
C LEU A 339 -8.84 23.42 0.83
N MET A 340 -9.14 22.14 0.57
CA MET A 340 -9.67 21.20 1.58
C MET A 340 -8.70 21.05 2.77
N THR A 341 -7.39 20.93 2.50
CA THR A 341 -6.34 20.83 3.52
C THR A 341 -6.37 22.02 4.49
N LYS A 342 -6.56 23.26 4.01
CA LYS A 342 -6.71 24.46 4.86
C LYS A 342 -7.98 24.44 5.72
N TYR A 343 -9.07 23.86 5.22
CA TYR A 343 -10.29 23.66 6.01
C TYR A 343 -10.12 22.56 7.07
N TYR A 344 -9.36 21.51 6.77
CA TYR A 344 -9.00 20.48 7.75
C TYR A 344 -8.04 21.01 8.82
N GLU A 345 -7.13 21.92 8.51
CA GLU A 345 -6.25 22.59 9.48
C GLU A 345 -7.03 23.36 10.56
N ILE A 346 -8.18 23.94 10.21
CA ILE A 346 -9.08 24.59 11.18
C ILE A 346 -10.16 23.64 11.76
N GLY A 347 -10.17 22.36 11.39
CA GLY A 347 -11.08 21.33 11.91
C GLY A 347 -12.44 21.24 11.20
N CYS A 348 -12.65 21.96 10.09
CA CYS A 348 -13.89 21.97 9.32
C CYS A 348 -13.99 20.76 8.37
N ILE A 349 -14.04 19.55 8.94
CA ILE A 349 -13.82 18.28 8.23
C ILE A 349 -14.89 17.93 7.17
N ASP A 350 -16.12 18.40 7.33
CA ASP A 350 -17.23 18.10 6.40
C ASP A 350 -17.32 19.09 5.24
N THR A 351 -16.38 20.04 5.13
CA THR A 351 -16.40 21.07 4.09
C THR A 351 -16.40 20.45 2.69
N MET A 352 -17.34 20.84 1.83
CA MET A 352 -17.38 20.40 0.44
C MET A 352 -16.97 21.55 -0.49
N ILE A 353 -16.05 21.28 -1.42
CA ILE A 353 -15.54 22.26 -2.38
C ILE A 353 -15.76 21.77 -3.81
N ARG A 354 -16.60 22.49 -4.58
CA ARG A 354 -16.90 22.20 -5.98
C ARG A 354 -16.25 23.24 -6.90
N PRO A 355 -15.31 22.85 -7.79
CA PRO A 355 -14.72 23.74 -8.78
C PRO A 355 -15.64 23.87 -10.01
N VAL A 356 -16.50 24.89 -10.02
CA VAL A 356 -17.49 25.15 -11.07
C VAL A 356 -16.92 26.09 -12.14
N PRO A 357 -16.74 25.65 -13.40
CA PRO A 357 -16.35 26.51 -14.50
C PRO A 357 -17.55 27.34 -15.00
N ASN A 358 -17.46 28.66 -14.90
CA ASN A 358 -18.44 29.59 -15.43
C ASN A 358 -17.98 30.09 -16.81
N TYR A 359 -18.59 29.57 -17.88
CA TYR A 359 -18.21 29.93 -19.26
C TYR A 359 -18.79 31.29 -19.65
N THR A 360 -17.93 32.16 -20.20
CA THR A 360 -18.34 33.51 -20.62
C THR A 360 -18.84 33.50 -22.07
N ASP A 361 -19.55 34.55 -22.50
CA ASP A 361 -20.03 34.73 -23.89
C ASP A 361 -18.90 34.77 -24.94
N LYS A 362 -17.64 34.84 -24.50
CA LYS A 362 -16.46 34.81 -25.37
C LYS A 362 -15.86 33.39 -25.38
N PRO A 363 -15.85 32.68 -26.53
CA PRO A 363 -15.32 31.32 -26.60
C PRO A 363 -13.83 31.30 -26.22
N GLY A 364 -13.44 30.25 -25.50
CA GLY A 364 -12.08 30.11 -24.96
C GLY A 364 -11.80 30.88 -23.66
N ILE A 365 -12.78 31.56 -23.05
CA ILE A 365 -12.64 32.24 -21.76
C ILE A 365 -13.64 31.69 -20.73
N VAL A 366 -13.12 31.29 -19.57
CA VAL A 366 -13.87 30.75 -18.43
C VAL A 366 -13.43 31.43 -17.14
N ASP A 367 -14.34 31.69 -16.20
CA ASP A 367 -13.99 32.02 -14.82
C ASP A 367 -14.16 30.77 -13.96
N LEU A 368 -13.22 30.51 -13.04
CA LEU A 368 -13.32 29.36 -12.14
C LEU A 368 -13.87 29.79 -10.79
N VAL A 369 -15.05 29.31 -10.46
CA VAL A 369 -15.72 29.57 -9.17
C VAL A 369 -15.55 28.33 -8.29
N TYR A 370 -14.84 28.48 -7.17
CA TYR A 370 -14.86 27.48 -6.10
C TYR A 370 -16.08 27.74 -5.20
N GLU A 371 -17.10 26.92 -5.35
CA GLU A 371 -18.22 26.87 -4.40
C GLU A 371 -17.79 26.06 -3.18
N ILE A 372 -17.94 26.65 -2.00
CA ILE A 372 -17.54 26.08 -0.72
C ILE A 372 -18.77 26.00 0.18
N GLU A 373 -19.12 24.79 0.61
CA GLU A 373 -20.09 24.52 1.65
C GLU A 373 -19.29 24.21 2.92
N GLU A 374 -19.09 25.21 3.79
CA GLU A 374 -18.21 25.12 4.96
C GLU A 374 -18.80 24.23 6.07
N GLY A 375 -18.04 23.22 6.50
CA GLY A 375 -18.41 22.36 7.63
C GLY A 375 -18.16 23.05 8.99
N GLU A 376 -18.69 22.45 10.06
CA GLU A 376 -18.42 22.94 11.43
C GLU A 376 -17.02 22.55 11.94
N PRO A 377 -16.36 23.41 12.76
CA PRO A 377 -15.03 23.14 13.27
C PRO A 377 -15.10 22.19 14.47
N TYR A 378 -14.45 21.03 14.34
CA TYR A 378 -14.40 20.01 15.38
C TYR A 378 -13.05 19.99 16.12
N LEU A 379 -13.10 19.67 17.41
CA LEU A 379 -11.99 19.10 18.18
C LEU A 379 -12.09 17.57 18.17
N LEU A 380 -10.95 16.89 18.26
CA LEU A 380 -10.89 15.45 18.48
C LEU A 380 -11.37 15.17 19.92
N GLY A 381 -12.46 14.42 20.02
CA GLY A 381 -12.92 13.80 21.27
C GLY A 381 -12.11 12.53 21.55
N ASP A 382 -12.82 11.45 21.90
CA ASP A 382 -12.18 10.21 22.32
C ASP A 382 -11.58 9.43 21.13
N LEU A 383 -10.29 9.07 21.24
CA LEU A 383 -9.64 8.12 20.32
C LEU A 383 -9.95 6.68 20.78
N ILE A 384 -10.95 6.07 20.16
CA ILE A 384 -11.47 4.73 20.50
C ILE A 384 -10.80 3.72 19.57
N ILE A 385 -10.02 2.79 20.11
CA ILE A 385 -9.29 1.77 19.34
C ILE A 385 -10.05 0.43 19.46
N ARG A 386 -10.14 -0.34 18.37
CA ARG A 386 -10.83 -1.64 18.33
C ARG A 386 -10.12 -2.65 17.42
N GLY A 387 -9.99 -3.90 17.86
CA GLY A 387 -9.44 -5.03 17.09
C GLY A 387 -7.94 -5.28 17.28
N ASN A 388 -7.34 -4.68 18.30
CA ASN A 388 -5.95 -4.83 18.72
C ASN A 388 -5.80 -5.91 19.81
N ASP A 389 -6.30 -7.13 19.53
CA ASP A 389 -6.50 -8.19 20.53
C ASP A 389 -5.19 -8.77 21.14
N ARG A 390 -4.03 -8.54 20.50
CA ARG A 390 -2.69 -8.82 21.05
C ARG A 390 -1.89 -7.54 21.27
N THR A 391 -2.11 -6.52 20.47
CA THR A 391 -1.30 -5.30 20.39
C THR A 391 -1.73 -4.28 21.44
N LYS A 392 -0.84 -3.97 22.40
CA LYS A 392 -1.13 -3.07 23.52
C LYS A 392 -1.60 -1.70 23.01
N ASP A 393 -2.66 -1.19 23.62
CA ASP A 393 -3.33 0.06 23.21
C ASP A 393 -2.36 1.24 23.09
N LYS A 394 -1.35 1.30 23.98
CA LYS A 394 -0.28 2.31 23.94
C LYS A 394 0.50 2.33 22.63
N VAL A 395 0.68 1.19 21.94
CA VAL A 395 1.41 1.11 20.65
C VAL A 395 0.66 1.88 19.57
N VAL A 396 -0.68 1.81 19.57
CA VAL A 396 -1.54 2.55 18.64
C VAL A 396 -1.63 4.03 19.03
N ARG A 397 -1.84 4.34 20.33
CA ARG A 397 -1.90 5.73 20.82
C ARG A 397 -0.59 6.49 20.61
N ARG A 398 0.56 5.79 20.70
CA ARG A 398 1.88 6.33 20.38
C ARG A 398 2.00 6.77 18.93
N GLU A 399 1.49 6.01 17.95
CA GLU A 399 1.51 6.47 16.55
C GLU A 399 0.54 7.63 16.29
N ALA A 400 -0.51 7.81 17.10
CA ALA A 400 -1.39 8.99 17.07
C ALA A 400 -0.67 10.23 17.62
N LEU A 401 -0.01 10.11 18.78
CA LEU A 401 0.87 11.15 19.35
C LEU A 401 1.94 11.58 18.35
N MET A 402 2.60 10.62 17.69
CA MET A 402 3.64 10.88 16.69
C MET A 402 3.09 11.38 15.32
N ALA A 403 1.79 11.64 15.23
CA ALA A 403 1.12 12.32 14.11
C ALA A 403 0.43 13.64 14.54
N GLY A 404 0.58 14.07 15.81
CA GLY A 404 -0.16 15.19 16.37
C GLY A 404 -1.68 14.96 16.43
N PHE A 405 -2.11 13.71 16.55
CA PHE A 405 -3.52 13.31 16.52
C PHE A 405 -4.02 12.98 17.94
N LEU A 406 -4.06 14.01 18.80
CA LEU A 406 -4.38 13.88 20.22
C LEU A 406 -5.81 14.36 20.53
N PRO A 407 -6.53 13.67 21.45
CA PRO A 407 -7.74 14.21 22.07
C PRO A 407 -7.55 15.62 22.63
N GLY A 408 -8.54 16.48 22.43
CA GLY A 408 -8.50 17.90 22.77
C GLY A 408 -7.91 18.82 21.69
N GLU A 409 -7.14 18.30 20.73
CA GLU A 409 -6.63 19.10 19.60
C GLU A 409 -7.65 19.24 18.46
N VAL A 410 -7.36 20.12 17.49
CA VAL A 410 -8.18 20.33 16.29
C VAL A 410 -8.27 19.04 15.46
N LEU A 411 -9.50 18.64 15.08
CA LEU A 411 -9.74 17.42 14.32
C LEU A 411 -9.31 17.58 12.85
N ASN A 412 -8.02 17.43 12.60
CA ASN A 412 -7.39 17.64 11.30
C ASN A 412 -7.28 16.32 10.53
N LEU A 413 -8.03 16.17 9.43
CA LEU A 413 -8.01 14.95 8.61
C LEU A 413 -6.65 14.65 7.97
N ASN A 414 -5.79 15.67 7.74
CA ASN A 414 -4.43 15.42 7.23
C ASN A 414 -3.62 14.65 8.30
N ARG A 415 -3.71 15.05 9.58
CA ARG A 415 -3.08 14.33 10.71
C ARG A 415 -3.71 12.95 10.93
N MET A 416 -5.02 12.81 10.70
CA MET A 416 -5.71 11.51 10.74
C MET A 416 -5.20 10.54 9.68
N ASP A 417 -4.93 11.02 8.46
CA ASP A 417 -4.33 10.19 7.40
C ASP A 417 -2.84 9.90 7.68
N THR A 418 -2.06 10.87 8.19
CA THR A 418 -0.70 10.62 8.70
C THR A 418 -0.71 9.50 9.74
N PHE A 419 -1.60 9.57 10.75
CA PHE A 419 -1.77 8.51 11.76
C PHE A 419 -2.12 7.16 11.13
N LYS A 420 -3.05 7.12 10.17
CA LYS A 420 -3.40 5.90 9.42
C LYS A 420 -2.21 5.33 8.65
N GLN A 421 -1.44 6.16 7.96
CA GLN A 421 -0.23 5.76 7.25
C GLN A 421 0.85 5.24 8.21
N ARG A 422 1.07 5.91 9.36
CA ARG A 422 1.99 5.44 10.41
C ARG A 422 1.60 4.06 10.93
N LEU A 423 0.33 3.84 11.26
CA LEU A 423 -0.17 2.52 11.67
C LEU A 423 0.07 1.45 10.59
N GLY A 424 -0.19 1.75 9.31
CA GLY A 424 0.13 0.84 8.20
C GLY A 424 1.64 0.53 8.11
N ASN A 425 2.48 1.56 8.25
CA ASN A 425 3.95 1.45 8.18
C ASN A 425 4.58 0.64 9.32
N THR A 426 3.89 0.43 10.46
CA THR A 426 4.34 -0.54 11.49
C THR A 426 4.41 -1.96 10.94
N GLY A 427 3.48 -2.32 10.04
CA GLY A 427 3.24 -3.70 9.61
C GLY A 427 2.52 -4.57 10.66
N TYR A 428 1.97 -3.99 11.74
CA TYR A 428 1.24 -4.72 12.79
C TYR A 428 -0.22 -4.96 12.42
N PHE A 429 -0.75 -4.17 11.48
CA PHE A 429 -2.17 -4.17 11.10
C PHE A 429 -2.34 -4.31 9.59
N VAL A 430 -3.47 -4.88 9.19
CA VAL A 430 -3.84 -5.11 7.79
C VAL A 430 -4.05 -3.76 7.09
N MET A 431 -3.16 -3.40 6.16
CA MET A 431 -3.28 -2.19 5.35
C MET A 431 -4.08 -2.40 4.06
N THR A 432 -3.99 -3.60 3.45
CA THR A 432 -4.70 -3.98 2.21
C THR A 432 -5.51 -5.26 2.42
N PRO A 433 -6.68 -5.44 1.77
CA PRO A 433 -7.47 -6.67 1.90
C PRO A 433 -6.72 -7.95 1.52
N GLU A 434 -5.71 -7.85 0.65
CA GLU A 434 -4.85 -8.94 0.18
C GLU A 434 -4.05 -9.61 1.32
N MET A 435 -3.76 -8.88 2.41
CA MET A 435 -3.08 -9.43 3.59
C MET A 435 -3.99 -10.25 4.51
N GLY A 436 -5.29 -10.34 4.20
CA GLY A 436 -6.27 -11.13 4.95
C GLY A 436 -6.79 -10.41 6.19
N GLY A 437 -8.02 -9.90 6.13
CA GLY A 437 -8.68 -9.18 7.21
C GLY A 437 -9.36 -7.90 6.72
N LYS A 438 -9.83 -7.06 7.65
CA LYS A 438 -10.36 -5.73 7.32
C LYS A 438 -9.21 -4.71 7.32
N PRO A 439 -9.06 -3.87 6.30
CA PRO A 439 -8.03 -2.83 6.30
C PRO A 439 -8.31 -1.79 7.39
N ILE A 440 -7.25 -1.09 7.85
CA ILE A 440 -7.34 0.01 8.83
C ILE A 440 -8.44 1.02 8.41
N ASP A 441 -9.44 1.21 9.27
CA ASP A 441 -10.64 2.01 9.01
C ASP A 441 -10.86 3.00 10.17
N LEU A 442 -10.83 4.30 9.87
CA LEU A 442 -10.95 5.39 10.84
C LEU A 442 -12.25 6.14 10.57
N LYS A 443 -13.15 6.21 11.56
CA LYS A 443 -14.45 6.88 11.44
C LYS A 443 -14.66 7.89 12.54
N VAL A 444 -14.97 9.12 12.12
CA VAL A 444 -15.49 10.17 12.99
C VAL A 444 -16.93 9.81 13.35
N ILE A 445 -17.22 9.68 14.65
CA ILE A 445 -18.55 9.39 15.22
C ILE A 445 -18.88 10.41 16.32
N ASN A 446 -19.99 10.22 17.05
CA ASN A 446 -20.32 10.94 18.29
C ASN A 446 -20.04 12.46 18.24
N ARG A 447 -20.64 13.13 17.25
CA ARG A 447 -20.49 14.57 17.05
C ARG A 447 -21.27 15.32 18.13
N ARG A 448 -20.60 15.65 19.23
CA ARG A 448 -21.13 16.27 20.46
C ARG A 448 -21.00 17.80 20.41
N PRO A 449 -22.09 18.58 20.45
CA PRO A 449 -22.01 20.04 20.54
C PRO A 449 -21.57 20.49 21.94
N GLY A 450 -20.48 21.27 22.03
CA GLY A 450 -20.14 22.12 23.18
C GLY A 450 -19.77 21.48 24.53
N GLU A 451 -20.11 20.23 24.81
CA GLU A 451 -19.78 19.57 26.07
C GLU A 451 -18.31 19.13 26.13
N ARG A 452 -17.59 19.56 27.17
CA ARG A 452 -16.23 19.08 27.46
C ARG A 452 -16.29 17.60 27.87
N PRO A 453 -15.56 16.68 27.22
CA PRO A 453 -15.55 15.27 27.63
C PRO A 453 -14.78 15.03 28.94
N TYR A 454 -13.91 15.96 29.33
CA TYR A 454 -13.12 15.88 30.56
C TYR A 454 -13.81 16.62 31.72
N GLY A 455 -14.27 15.85 32.71
CA GLY A 455 -14.30 16.31 34.09
C GLY A 455 -12.88 16.25 34.69
N ASP A 456 -12.59 17.09 35.68
CA ASP A 456 -11.25 17.36 36.21
C ASP A 456 -10.65 16.22 37.08
N GLY A 457 -10.70 14.96 36.63
CA GLY A 457 -10.46 13.79 37.49
C GLY A 457 -9.71 12.59 36.90
N LEU A 458 -9.26 12.60 35.64
CA LEU A 458 -8.51 11.48 35.05
C LEU A 458 -7.28 11.92 34.24
N ILE A 459 -6.20 12.21 34.97
CA ILE A 459 -4.85 11.90 34.46
C ILE A 459 -4.66 10.40 34.70
N PRO A 460 -4.49 9.54 33.67
CA PRO A 460 -4.13 8.16 33.91
C PRO A 460 -2.69 8.12 34.41
N ASP A 461 -2.50 7.69 35.67
CA ASP A 461 -1.16 7.42 36.20
C ASP A 461 -0.53 6.27 35.39
N LEU A 462 0.55 6.58 34.69
CA LEU A 462 1.26 5.63 33.83
C LEU A 462 2.13 4.61 34.62
N THR A 463 2.04 4.59 35.96
CA THR A 463 2.81 3.69 36.81
C THR A 463 2.06 2.45 37.32
N ASP A 464 0.72 2.45 37.39
CA ASP A 464 -0.02 1.31 37.98
C ASP A 464 -0.29 0.17 36.98
N GLY A 465 0.38 -0.96 37.21
CA GLY A 465 0.30 -2.18 36.41
C GLY A 465 -0.79 -3.15 36.85
N SER A 466 -2.04 -2.70 36.99
CA SER A 466 -3.15 -3.56 37.42
C SER A 466 -3.81 -4.33 36.25
N THR A 467 -4.02 -5.64 36.42
CA THR A 467 -4.58 -6.53 35.37
C THR A 467 -6.06 -6.86 35.63
N THR A 468 -6.96 -6.04 35.10
CA THR A 468 -8.42 -6.28 35.20
C THR A 468 -8.90 -7.32 34.18
N ARG A 469 -8.97 -8.58 34.64
CA ARG A 469 -9.72 -9.66 34.00
C ARG A 469 -11.20 -9.56 34.39
N MET A 470 -12.13 -9.81 33.48
CA MET A 470 -13.57 -9.78 33.77
C MET A 470 -13.96 -10.78 34.87
N GLN A 471 -14.62 -10.29 35.93
CA GLN A 471 -15.59 -11.05 36.73
C GLN A 471 -16.48 -10.10 37.55
N ASP A 472 -17.72 -10.51 37.78
CA ASP A 472 -18.82 -9.70 38.32
C ASP A 472 -19.16 -10.12 39.77
N PRO A 473 -19.23 -9.17 40.72
CA PRO A 473 -19.91 -9.35 42.00
C PRO A 473 -20.98 -8.28 42.29
N GLY A 474 -22.02 -8.69 43.03
CA GLY A 474 -23.21 -7.88 43.34
C GLY A 474 -23.04 -6.73 44.36
N PRO A 475 -24.16 -6.12 44.80
CA PRO A 475 -24.19 -4.76 45.35
C PRO A 475 -23.66 -4.61 46.79
N GLU A 476 -22.99 -3.49 47.04
CA GLU A 476 -22.45 -3.10 48.36
C GLU A 476 -23.47 -2.35 49.26
N PRO A 477 -23.35 -2.47 50.60
CA PRO A 477 -24.10 -1.66 51.57
C PRO A 477 -23.46 -0.27 51.81
N PRO A 478 -24.19 0.71 52.40
CA PRO A 478 -23.74 2.10 52.49
C PRO A 478 -22.65 2.36 53.56
N ALA A 479 -21.85 3.40 53.31
CA ALA A 479 -20.66 3.76 54.10
C ALA A 479 -20.95 4.52 55.41
N LEU A 480 -19.97 4.49 56.32
CA LEU A 480 -19.90 5.30 57.55
C LEU A 480 -18.85 6.43 57.41
N PRO A 481 -19.01 7.57 58.10
CA PRO A 481 -18.10 8.71 58.01
C PRO A 481 -16.78 8.52 58.79
N PRO A 482 -15.68 9.19 58.39
CA PRO A 482 -14.38 9.07 59.03
C PRO A 482 -14.26 9.86 60.36
N PRO A 483 -13.38 9.43 61.29
CA PRO A 483 -13.13 10.12 62.56
C PRO A 483 -12.12 11.29 62.43
N VAL A 484 -12.17 12.22 63.39
CA VAL A 484 -11.21 13.32 63.55
C VAL A 484 -10.12 12.91 64.55
N LEU A 485 -8.87 13.32 64.32
CA LEU A 485 -7.74 13.19 65.25
C LEU A 485 -7.03 14.53 65.47
N VAL A 486 -6.22 14.59 66.54
CA VAL A 486 -5.68 15.83 67.15
C VAL A 486 -4.21 15.63 67.51
N ASP A 487 -3.37 16.65 67.25
CA ASP A 487 -1.93 16.61 67.51
C ASP A 487 -1.52 16.93 68.97
N PRO A 488 -0.57 16.17 69.54
CA PRO A 488 0.33 16.59 70.61
C PRO A 488 1.83 16.61 70.17
N PRO A 489 2.76 17.19 70.96
CA PRO A 489 3.92 17.89 70.39
C PRO A 489 5.30 17.19 70.49
N ALA A 490 6.33 17.89 70.01
CA ALA A 490 7.70 17.41 69.77
C ALA A 490 8.66 17.42 70.98
N ASP A 491 9.76 16.66 70.88
CA ASP A 491 11.13 17.17 71.13
C ASP A 491 12.22 16.27 70.47
N ALA A 492 13.46 16.76 70.44
CA ALA A 492 14.76 16.10 70.19
C ALA A 492 15.09 15.48 68.80
N GLY A 493 16.20 15.94 68.20
CA GLY A 493 16.89 15.33 67.04
C GLY A 493 18.14 14.52 67.44
N PRO A 494 19.25 14.48 66.64
CA PRO A 494 19.52 15.23 65.39
C PRO A 494 20.19 14.43 64.23
N GLY A 495 20.22 15.06 63.03
CA GLY A 495 21.30 14.89 62.03
C GLY A 495 20.97 14.06 60.77
N GLY A 496 21.08 14.66 59.57
CA GLY A 496 20.88 13.92 58.31
C GLY A 496 20.70 14.68 56.99
N LEU A 497 21.45 15.78 56.74
CA LEU A 497 21.65 16.47 55.44
C LEU A 497 20.55 16.36 54.35
N GLU A 498 19.76 17.42 54.19
CA GLU A 498 18.85 17.61 53.04
C GLU A 498 19.54 18.19 51.77
N PRO A 499 18.92 18.06 50.57
CA PRO A 499 19.56 18.40 49.29
C PRO A 499 19.44 19.88 48.89
N PHE A 500 20.46 20.38 48.18
CA PHE A 500 20.35 21.59 47.35
C PHE A 500 19.62 21.26 46.04
N GLY A 501 18.77 22.12 45.47
CA GLY A 501 18.29 23.40 46.00
C GLY A 501 17.62 24.22 44.88
N ALA A 502 16.37 24.64 45.08
CA ALA A 502 15.57 25.29 44.04
C ALA A 502 15.39 26.81 44.29
N GLY A 503 15.79 27.61 43.30
CA GLY A 503 15.28 28.97 43.08
C GLY A 503 15.91 30.11 43.90
N ARG A 504 16.62 30.99 43.20
CA ARG A 504 16.33 32.44 43.23
C ARG A 504 16.86 33.15 41.98
N THR A 505 16.22 34.26 41.63
CA THR A 505 16.41 34.99 40.38
C THR A 505 17.62 35.93 40.43
N PHE A 506 18.26 36.13 39.27
CA PHE A 506 19.20 37.24 39.05
C PHE A 506 19.09 37.75 37.61
N ALA A 507 19.21 39.06 37.42
CA ALA A 507 19.17 39.72 36.11
C ALA A 507 20.61 39.99 35.60
N PRO A 508 20.85 40.02 34.28
CA PRO A 508 22.18 40.20 33.72
C PRO A 508 22.62 41.69 33.71
N PRO A 509 23.86 41.99 34.14
CA PRO A 509 24.55 43.24 33.78
C PRO A 509 24.91 43.30 32.28
N ARG A 510 25.37 44.47 31.82
CA ARG A 510 25.72 44.74 30.41
C ARG A 510 27.23 44.76 30.15
N ASP A 511 27.58 44.95 28.87
CA ASP A 511 28.79 45.58 28.32
C ASP A 511 30.09 44.76 28.21
N VAL A 512 30.26 44.09 27.04
CA VAL A 512 31.53 43.91 26.26
C VAL A 512 31.13 43.88 24.76
N PRO A 513 31.91 44.48 23.82
CA PRO A 513 31.43 44.82 22.45
C PRO A 513 31.53 43.70 21.39
N PRO A 514 30.89 43.87 20.20
CA PRO A 514 30.76 42.82 19.19
C PRO A 514 31.98 42.66 18.26
N ILE A 515 32.01 41.54 17.53
CA ILE A 515 32.88 41.30 16.36
C ILE A 515 31.97 40.94 15.17
N ASP A 516 32.01 41.74 14.12
CA ASP A 516 31.30 41.46 12.86
C ASP A 516 32.01 40.40 12.01
N VAL A 517 31.23 39.51 11.40
CA VAL A 517 31.64 38.70 10.24
C VAL A 517 30.48 38.74 9.22
N PRO A 518 30.70 39.17 7.97
CA PRO A 518 29.59 39.57 7.08
C PRO A 518 28.85 38.43 6.38
N LEU A 519 27.56 38.64 6.15
CA LEU A 519 26.71 37.86 5.24
C LEU A 519 27.01 38.20 3.76
N ASN A 520 27.11 37.19 2.90
CA ASN A 520 26.57 37.24 1.51
C ASN A 520 26.45 35.82 0.90
N PRO A 521 25.86 35.60 -0.30
CA PRO A 521 24.81 34.59 -0.43
C PRO A 521 25.09 33.52 -1.50
N GLY A 522 24.23 32.50 -1.62
CA GLY A 522 24.42 31.47 -2.65
C GLY A 522 23.40 30.34 -2.74
N ALA A 523 22.10 30.57 -2.50
CA ALA A 523 21.07 29.55 -2.62
C ALA A 523 20.17 29.75 -3.86
N PRO A 524 20.23 28.88 -4.88
CA PRO A 524 19.13 28.62 -5.80
C PRO A 524 18.24 27.47 -5.28
N ALA A 525 16.93 27.60 -5.47
CA ALA A 525 15.90 26.68 -4.95
C ALA A 525 15.66 25.43 -5.85
N PRO A 526 14.97 24.37 -5.36
CA PRO A 526 15.03 23.01 -5.94
C PRO A 526 13.81 22.59 -6.79
N VAL A 527 13.98 21.56 -7.65
CA VAL A 527 12.86 20.82 -8.28
C VAL A 527 13.09 19.28 -8.33
N VAL A 528 12.49 18.59 -7.36
CA VAL A 528 11.70 17.32 -7.40
C VAL A 528 11.93 16.28 -8.53
N VAL A 529 12.26 15.01 -8.18
CA VAL A 529 11.82 13.74 -8.87
C VAL A 529 11.97 12.48 -7.92
N PRO A 530 11.16 11.38 -7.99
CA PRO A 530 11.06 10.29 -6.94
C PRO A 530 11.42 8.81 -7.39
N PRO A 531 10.85 7.67 -6.87
CA PRO A 531 11.25 6.79 -5.71
C PRO A 531 11.63 5.28 -6.04
N GLY A 532 11.86 4.39 -5.04
CA GLY A 532 11.93 2.90 -5.21
C GLY A 532 12.61 1.89 -4.19
N PHE A 533 12.80 2.17 -2.88
CA PHE A 533 13.05 1.30 -1.65
C PHE A 533 13.88 -0.05 -1.59
N PRO A 534 14.17 -0.67 -0.38
CA PRO A 534 15.29 -1.63 -0.13
C PRO A 534 14.93 -2.98 0.56
N GLY A 535 15.87 -3.59 1.30
CA GLY A 535 15.70 -4.74 2.20
C GLY A 535 16.93 -5.03 3.11
N ALA A 536 16.79 -5.98 4.04
CA ALA A 536 17.85 -6.52 4.92
C ALA A 536 18.69 -5.50 5.72
N VAL A 537 18.07 -4.44 6.23
CA VAL A 537 18.61 -3.54 7.27
C VAL A 537 17.68 -3.58 8.47
N SER A 538 18.22 -3.61 9.70
CA SER A 538 17.41 -3.51 10.93
C SER A 538 16.58 -2.22 10.92
N PRO A 539 15.33 -2.22 11.41
CA PRO A 539 14.34 -1.20 11.09
C PRO A 539 14.60 0.15 11.77
N THR A 540 15.50 0.93 11.18
CA THR A 540 15.31 2.39 11.14
C THR A 540 13.99 2.66 10.40
N PRO A 541 13.16 3.63 10.85
CA PRO A 541 11.91 3.94 10.16
C PRO A 541 12.18 4.28 8.68
N PRO A 542 11.26 3.98 7.75
CA PRO A 542 11.47 4.23 6.33
C PRO A 542 11.68 5.72 6.07
N VAL A 543 12.94 6.08 5.81
CA VAL A 543 13.41 7.45 5.64
C VAL A 543 12.93 7.97 4.27
N GLY A 544 11.88 8.80 4.27
CA GLY A 544 11.32 9.40 3.05
C GLY A 544 9.96 8.83 2.59
N ALA A 545 8.92 9.04 3.38
CA ALA A 545 7.54 9.23 2.91
C ALA A 545 7.06 10.61 3.37
N GLY A 546 6.21 11.28 2.59
CA GLY A 546 5.99 12.73 2.72
C GLY A 546 5.05 13.14 3.84
N GLU A 547 5.42 14.19 4.57
CA GLU A 547 4.58 14.98 5.47
C GLU A 547 4.58 16.44 4.99
N PRO A 548 3.47 17.20 5.11
CA PRO A 548 3.42 18.60 4.67
C PRO A 548 4.40 19.50 5.44
N PRO A 549 4.90 20.60 4.85
CA PRO A 549 5.83 21.49 5.53
C PRO A 549 5.11 22.39 6.56
N GLY A 550 5.06 21.98 7.83
CA GLY A 550 4.57 22.82 8.92
C GLY A 550 4.64 22.19 10.31
N MET A 551 5.19 22.97 11.26
CA MET A 551 5.30 22.73 12.71
C MET A 551 6.40 21.76 13.18
N GLU A 552 7.21 22.24 14.13
CA GLU A 552 8.19 21.44 14.88
C GLU A 552 7.51 20.77 16.07
N PRO A 553 7.75 19.47 16.35
CA PRO A 553 7.29 18.84 17.59
C PRO A 553 8.14 19.31 18.77
N SER A 554 7.58 20.23 19.57
CA SER A 554 8.22 20.80 20.77
C SER A 554 8.50 19.74 21.85
N ILE A 555 9.77 19.57 22.20
CA ILE A 555 10.28 18.69 23.27
C ILE A 555 11.49 19.43 23.87
N PRO A 556 11.62 19.64 25.21
CA PRO A 556 11.28 18.67 26.26
C PRO A 556 10.44 19.18 27.45
N GLY A 557 9.71 18.24 28.07
CA GLY A 557 9.04 18.41 29.37
C GLY A 557 7.84 17.47 29.47
N MET A 558 7.91 16.42 30.29
CA MET A 558 6.77 15.51 30.48
C MET A 558 5.80 16.07 31.53
N ASN A 559 4.86 16.91 31.06
CA ASN A 559 3.54 17.08 31.65
C ASN A 559 2.52 16.79 30.54
N MET A 560 1.88 15.62 30.57
CA MET A 560 0.84 15.26 29.57
C MET A 560 -0.47 16.05 29.73
N THR A 561 -0.52 16.97 30.70
CA THR A 561 -1.65 17.88 30.97
C THR A 561 -1.49 19.28 30.38
N ASP A 562 -0.28 19.70 30.03
CA ASP A 562 0.00 21.09 29.63
C ASP A 562 -0.11 21.36 28.12
N VAL A 563 -0.62 20.39 27.34
CA VAL A 563 -1.13 20.62 25.98
C VAL A 563 -2.53 21.26 26.07
N GLY A 564 -2.57 22.47 26.65
CA GLY A 564 -3.76 23.31 26.59
C GLY A 564 -4.07 23.67 25.13
N PRO A 565 -5.34 23.97 24.79
CA PRO A 565 -5.71 24.38 23.43
C PRO A 565 -4.87 25.58 22.99
N ASP A 566 -4.51 25.61 21.71
CA ASP A 566 -3.66 26.65 21.13
C ASP A 566 -4.18 28.03 21.54
N ARG A 567 -3.31 28.87 22.10
CA ARG A 567 -3.67 30.16 22.71
C ARG A 567 -4.17 31.20 21.69
N GLN A 568 -4.30 30.82 20.42
CA GLN A 568 -4.87 31.61 19.33
C GLN A 568 -6.05 30.92 18.62
N ASP A 569 -6.74 29.95 19.25
CA ASP A 569 -7.91 29.31 18.66
C ASP A 569 -9.01 30.33 18.27
N PRO A 570 -9.37 30.47 16.98
CA PRO A 570 -10.40 31.41 16.54
C PRO A 570 -11.84 30.99 16.88
N PHE A 571 -12.07 29.77 17.39
CA PHE A 571 -13.40 29.22 17.64
C PHE A 571 -13.56 28.74 19.11
N PRO A 572 -13.97 29.61 20.05
CA PRO A 572 -13.98 29.26 21.49
C PRO A 572 -15.00 28.18 21.89
N ASN A 573 -15.98 27.86 21.04
CA ASN A 573 -17.05 26.89 21.29
C ASN A 573 -17.11 25.81 20.17
N ARG A 574 -15.98 25.16 19.85
CA ARG A 574 -15.96 24.03 18.91
C ARG A 574 -16.83 22.86 19.39
N SER A 575 -17.30 22.05 18.45
CA SER A 575 -17.91 20.74 18.78
C SER A 575 -16.83 19.68 18.94
N PHE A 576 -17.09 18.64 19.72
CA PHE A 576 -16.22 17.46 19.78
C PHE A 576 -16.73 16.37 18.82
N ALA A 577 -15.81 15.57 18.28
CA ALA A 577 -16.18 14.33 17.60
C ALA A 577 -15.16 13.24 17.89
N ASP A 578 -15.65 12.07 18.28
CA ASP A 578 -14.81 10.91 18.64
C ASP A 578 -14.35 10.18 17.39
N VAL A 579 -13.21 9.50 17.44
CA VAL A 579 -12.68 8.75 16.30
C VAL A 579 -12.48 7.28 16.65
N VAL A 580 -13.30 6.42 16.03
CA VAL A 580 -13.13 4.98 16.10
C VAL A 580 -12.09 4.54 15.08
N THR A 581 -10.95 4.09 15.59
CA THR A 581 -9.87 3.44 14.83
C THR A 581 -10.08 1.93 14.90
N SER A 582 -10.68 1.37 13.86
CA SER A 582 -10.87 -0.08 13.70
C SER A 582 -9.67 -0.67 12.96
N VAL A 583 -8.99 -1.62 13.59
CA VAL A 583 -7.85 -2.35 13.02
C VAL A 583 -8.15 -3.85 12.96
N SER A 584 -7.41 -4.53 12.10
CA SER A 584 -7.27 -5.99 12.09
C SER A 584 -5.79 -6.28 12.21
N GLU A 585 -5.36 -7.11 13.15
CA GLU A 585 -3.95 -7.48 13.27
C GLU A 585 -3.48 -8.28 12.05
N ALA A 586 -2.25 -8.00 11.59
CA ALA A 586 -1.58 -8.74 10.53
C ALA A 586 -0.59 -9.77 11.10
N PRO A 587 -0.17 -10.78 10.32
CA PRO A 587 0.94 -11.66 10.70
C PRO A 587 2.27 -10.89 10.79
N THR A 588 2.71 -10.60 12.01
CA THR A 588 3.95 -9.85 12.29
C THR A 588 5.21 -10.72 12.32
N GLY A 589 5.04 -12.01 12.61
CA GLY A 589 6.10 -13.02 12.54
C GLY A 589 6.44 -13.41 11.11
N ARG A 590 7.73 -13.48 10.78
CA ARG A 590 8.26 -13.84 9.45
C ARG A 590 9.43 -14.80 9.56
N PHE A 591 9.47 -15.77 8.66
CA PHE A 591 10.61 -16.62 8.37
C PHE A 591 11.11 -16.27 6.97
N MET A 592 12.43 -16.19 6.80
CA MET A 592 13.08 -15.91 5.51
C MET A 592 14.27 -16.85 5.31
N ALA A 593 14.39 -17.40 4.11
CA ALA A 593 15.49 -18.27 3.70
C ALA A 593 16.23 -17.66 2.50
N GLY A 594 17.55 -17.50 2.62
CA GLY A 594 18.39 -16.87 1.60
C GLY A 594 19.56 -17.74 1.18
N ILE A 595 20.02 -17.58 -0.06
CA ILE A 595 21.25 -18.17 -0.59
C ILE A 595 22.03 -17.07 -1.31
N GLY A 596 23.32 -16.93 -0.97
CA GLY A 596 24.22 -15.93 -1.53
C GLY A 596 25.50 -16.55 -2.07
N ALA A 597 26.02 -15.98 -3.17
CA ALA A 597 27.29 -16.36 -3.77
C ALA A 597 28.04 -15.13 -4.27
N SER A 598 29.25 -14.89 -3.73
CA SER A 598 30.14 -13.82 -4.19
C SER A 598 31.61 -14.18 -3.95
N GLY A 599 32.53 -13.61 -4.72
CA GLY A 599 33.98 -13.84 -4.60
C GLY A 599 34.63 -13.39 -3.28
N PHE A 600 33.88 -12.80 -2.35
CA PHE A 600 34.40 -12.29 -1.06
C PHE A 600 33.61 -12.76 0.19
N GLN A 601 32.46 -13.41 -0.02
CA GLN A 601 31.68 -14.10 1.02
C GLN A 601 31.62 -15.62 0.77
N GLY A 602 32.10 -16.07 -0.40
CA GLY A 602 31.93 -17.44 -0.88
C GLY A 602 30.47 -17.77 -1.15
N LEU A 603 30.18 -19.07 -1.21
CA LEU A 603 28.81 -19.59 -1.08
C LEU A 603 28.38 -19.53 0.38
N ASN A 604 27.15 -19.07 0.62
CA ASN A 604 26.50 -19.02 1.92
C ASN A 604 24.97 -19.25 1.81
N GLY A 605 24.38 -19.71 2.90
CA GLY A 605 22.93 -19.75 3.10
C GLY A 605 22.56 -19.08 4.43
N SER A 606 21.40 -18.43 4.48
CA SER A 606 20.91 -17.71 5.65
C SER A 606 19.49 -18.10 6.02
N LEU A 607 19.23 -18.30 7.31
CA LEU A 607 17.90 -18.45 7.89
C LEU A 607 17.67 -17.29 8.86
N THR A 608 16.58 -16.56 8.69
CA THR A 608 16.21 -15.45 9.56
C THR A 608 14.78 -15.59 10.03
N ILE A 609 14.59 -15.48 11.34
CA ILE A 609 13.29 -15.39 12.00
C ILE A 609 13.16 -13.97 12.54
N THR A 610 12.01 -13.34 12.36
CA THR A 610 11.74 -11.98 12.84
C THR A 610 10.31 -11.89 13.36
N GLU A 611 10.13 -11.25 14.51
CA GLU A 611 8.82 -10.93 15.09
C GLU A 611 8.80 -9.42 15.35
N LYS A 612 7.97 -8.70 14.57
CA LYS A 612 7.97 -7.22 14.55
C LYS A 612 7.16 -6.56 15.65
N ASN A 613 6.26 -7.31 16.29
CA ASN A 613 5.41 -6.84 17.37
C ASN A 613 5.67 -7.71 18.62
N PHE A 614 6.95 -7.88 18.93
CA PHE A 614 7.43 -8.60 20.10
C PHE A 614 7.14 -7.82 21.39
N ASP A 615 7.16 -8.53 22.51
CA ASP A 615 7.11 -7.95 23.85
C ASP A 615 7.96 -8.79 24.81
N LEU A 616 9.11 -8.25 25.23
CA LEU A 616 10.03 -8.94 26.14
C LEU A 616 9.38 -9.30 27.49
N PHE A 617 8.38 -8.53 27.93
CA PHE A 617 7.77 -8.66 29.26
C PHE A 617 6.47 -9.48 29.24
N ASN A 618 5.89 -9.76 28.07
CA ASN A 618 4.72 -10.64 27.92
C ASN A 618 5.11 -12.13 27.95
N VAL A 619 5.77 -12.55 29.03
CA VAL A 619 6.17 -13.95 29.26
C VAL A 619 4.94 -14.87 29.35
N PRO A 620 5.00 -16.11 28.83
CA PRO A 620 3.88 -17.06 28.88
C PRO A 620 3.53 -17.40 30.33
N ARG A 621 2.24 -17.32 30.67
CA ARG A 621 1.70 -17.68 32.00
C ARG A 621 1.30 -19.14 32.06
N ASN A 622 1.05 -19.75 30.90
CA ASN A 622 0.75 -21.16 30.70
C ASN A 622 1.25 -21.63 29.31
N PHE A 623 1.06 -22.90 28.97
CA PHE A 623 1.45 -23.44 27.66
C PHE A 623 0.52 -22.99 26.52
N ASP A 624 -0.74 -22.66 26.81
CA ASP A 624 -1.71 -22.19 25.81
C ASP A 624 -1.37 -20.79 25.27
N ASP A 625 -0.71 -19.95 26.06
CA ASP A 625 -0.17 -18.66 25.58
C ASP A 625 0.86 -18.86 24.46
N ILE A 626 1.60 -19.98 24.48
CA ILE A 626 2.59 -20.36 23.45
C ILE A 626 1.87 -20.95 22.23
N THR A 627 0.96 -21.91 22.43
CA THR A 627 0.27 -22.59 21.30
C THR A 627 -0.72 -21.67 20.57
N SER A 628 -1.36 -20.74 21.29
CA SER A 628 -2.20 -19.68 20.70
C SER A 628 -1.41 -18.51 20.11
N GLY A 629 -0.08 -18.49 20.30
CA GLY A 629 0.80 -17.43 19.81
C GLY A 629 0.47 -16.05 20.40
N LYS A 630 0.14 -15.98 21.69
CA LYS A 630 -0.06 -14.73 22.46
C LYS A 630 1.16 -14.33 23.27
N ALA A 631 1.96 -15.30 23.72
CA ALA A 631 3.21 -15.07 24.42
C ALA A 631 4.19 -14.24 23.58
N PHE A 632 4.97 -13.40 24.25
CA PHE A 632 5.99 -12.53 23.69
C PHE A 632 5.54 -11.60 22.55
N ARG A 633 4.25 -11.23 22.51
CA ARG A 633 3.70 -10.30 21.51
C ARG A 633 3.00 -9.09 22.13
N GLY A 634 2.91 -8.02 21.35
CA GLY A 634 2.04 -6.87 21.59
C GLY A 634 2.72 -5.58 22.04
N GLY A 635 4.04 -5.57 22.21
CA GLY A 635 4.82 -4.45 22.74
C GLY A 635 5.34 -3.48 21.67
N GLY A 636 5.23 -3.82 20.39
CA GLY A 636 5.81 -3.04 19.29
C GLY A 636 7.34 -3.05 19.25
N GLN A 637 7.99 -4.10 19.78
CA GLN A 637 9.44 -4.32 19.69
C GLN A 637 9.77 -5.23 18.50
N ASP A 638 10.92 -5.04 17.85
CA ASP A 638 11.41 -5.98 16.82
C ASP A 638 12.38 -6.98 17.47
N PHE A 639 12.04 -8.27 17.45
CA PHE A 639 12.94 -9.36 17.80
C PHE A 639 13.38 -10.12 16.54
N GLN A 640 14.67 -10.41 16.42
CA GLN A 640 15.23 -11.11 15.26
C GLN A 640 16.31 -12.11 15.69
N VAL A 641 16.25 -13.31 15.10
CA VAL A 641 17.30 -14.32 15.15
C VAL A 641 17.76 -14.60 13.73
N SER A 642 19.07 -14.58 13.49
CA SER A 642 19.66 -14.81 12.18
C SER A 642 20.84 -15.78 12.26
N LEU A 643 20.78 -16.83 11.45
CA LEU A 643 21.88 -17.75 11.19
C LEU A 643 22.33 -17.60 9.74
N MET A 644 23.63 -17.50 9.51
CA MET A 644 24.26 -17.48 8.20
C MET A 644 25.41 -18.49 8.23
N ALA A 645 25.29 -19.56 7.45
CA ALA A 645 26.32 -20.58 7.31
C ALA A 645 26.97 -20.46 5.93
N GLY A 646 28.30 -20.51 5.85
CA GLY A 646 28.99 -20.20 4.61
C GLY A 646 30.47 -20.57 4.59
N THR A 647 31.01 -20.59 3.38
CA THR A 647 32.37 -21.04 3.07
C THR A 647 33.47 -20.06 3.50
N MET A 648 33.18 -18.75 3.54
CA MET A 648 34.12 -17.72 4.03
C MET A 648 33.60 -16.95 5.26
N ILE A 649 32.30 -17.03 5.55
CA ILE A 649 31.63 -16.32 6.65
C ILE A 649 30.60 -17.24 7.29
N ASN A 650 30.74 -17.47 8.59
CA ASN A 650 29.70 -18.03 9.45
C ASN A 650 29.29 -16.95 10.46
N ARG A 651 27.99 -16.74 10.67
CA ARG A 651 27.46 -15.76 11.63
C ARG A 651 26.18 -16.25 12.28
N PHE A 652 26.11 -16.13 13.60
CA PHE A 652 24.88 -16.20 14.38
C PHE A 652 24.64 -14.84 15.03
N THR A 653 23.40 -14.39 15.09
CA THR A 653 23.04 -13.10 15.69
C THR A 653 21.63 -13.16 16.27
N VAL A 654 21.48 -12.66 17.49
CA VAL A 654 20.19 -12.42 18.16
C VAL A 654 20.12 -10.94 18.48
N SER A 655 19.01 -10.28 18.14
CA SER A 655 18.82 -8.85 18.37
C SER A 655 17.41 -8.53 18.80
N LEU A 656 17.28 -7.67 19.80
CA LEU A 656 16.06 -7.00 20.22
C LEU A 656 16.20 -5.50 19.97
N ARG A 657 15.17 -4.88 19.41
CA ARG A 657 15.07 -3.44 19.21
C ARG A 657 13.74 -2.96 19.77
N ASP A 658 13.78 -1.87 20.53
CA ASP A 658 12.60 -1.09 20.87
C ASP A 658 12.64 0.21 20.05
N PRO A 659 11.76 0.43 19.06
CA PRO A 659 11.76 1.65 18.28
C PRO A 659 11.42 2.91 19.10
N TYR A 660 10.82 2.76 20.29
CA TYR A 660 10.40 3.84 21.18
C TYR A 660 10.66 3.47 22.64
N LEU A 661 11.94 3.41 23.01
CA LEU A 661 12.39 3.02 24.34
C LEU A 661 11.80 3.94 25.41
N PHE A 662 11.18 3.35 26.43
CA PHE A 662 10.40 4.06 27.46
C PHE A 662 9.25 4.92 26.90
N ASP A 663 8.68 4.52 25.76
CA ASP A 663 7.64 5.23 24.99
C ASP A 663 8.06 6.62 24.44
N LEU A 664 9.34 6.97 24.57
CA LEU A 664 9.94 8.19 24.01
C LEU A 664 10.27 8.03 22.51
N PRO A 665 10.43 9.12 21.74
CA PRO A 665 10.91 9.09 20.35
C PRO A 665 12.42 8.81 20.24
N ILE A 666 12.90 7.76 20.91
CA ILE A 666 14.30 7.31 20.96
C ILE A 666 14.30 5.78 20.78
N GLY A 667 14.95 5.29 19.73
CA GLY A 667 15.09 3.86 19.51
C GLY A 667 16.24 3.26 20.32
N GLY A 668 15.95 2.21 21.08
CA GLY A 668 16.93 1.36 21.76
C GLY A 668 17.19 0.06 20.99
N GLY A 669 18.40 -0.48 21.09
CA GLY A 669 18.74 -1.78 20.51
C GLY A 669 19.82 -2.51 21.30
N ALA A 670 19.66 -3.82 21.43
CA ALA A 670 20.62 -4.73 22.03
C ALA A 670 20.77 -5.96 21.14
N SER A 671 22.00 -6.38 20.87
CA SER A 671 22.28 -7.54 20.02
C SER A 671 23.52 -8.29 20.48
N GLY A 672 23.45 -9.62 20.46
CA GLY A 672 24.57 -10.53 20.66
C GLY A 672 24.89 -11.27 19.36
N TYR A 673 26.17 -11.42 19.05
CA TYR A 673 26.62 -12.08 17.82
C TYR A 673 27.86 -12.93 18.06
N LEU A 674 27.94 -14.02 17.28
CA LEU A 674 29.12 -14.84 17.10
C LEU A 674 29.39 -14.88 15.59
N PHE A 675 30.59 -14.57 15.13
CA PHE A 675 30.95 -14.79 13.73
C PHE A 675 32.39 -15.26 13.55
N GLN A 676 32.61 -16.07 12.53
CA GLN A 676 33.93 -16.48 12.05
C GLN A 676 34.06 -16.07 10.59
N ARG A 677 35.23 -15.56 10.22
CA ARG A 677 35.51 -15.10 8.86
C ARG A 677 36.94 -15.39 8.43
N VAL A 678 37.06 -15.97 7.24
CA VAL A 678 38.33 -16.25 6.57
C VAL A 678 38.64 -15.13 5.59
N TYR A 679 39.87 -14.61 5.63
CA TYR A 679 40.42 -13.65 4.66
C TYR A 679 41.60 -14.28 3.89
N PRO A 680 42.08 -13.66 2.80
CA PRO A 680 43.23 -14.18 2.04
C PRO A 680 44.55 -14.29 2.81
N ASP A 681 44.70 -13.52 3.91
CA ASP A 681 45.95 -13.38 4.67
C ASP A 681 45.81 -13.69 6.18
N TRP A 682 44.61 -13.91 6.74
CA TRP A 682 44.35 -14.38 8.12
C TRP A 682 42.91 -14.91 8.33
N THR A 683 42.60 -15.48 9.49
CA THR A 683 41.24 -15.81 9.96
C THR A 683 40.91 -15.02 11.24
N GLU A 684 39.69 -14.49 11.33
CA GLU A 684 39.15 -13.89 12.56
C GLU A 684 37.94 -14.68 13.07
N SER A 685 37.82 -14.79 14.40
CA SER A 685 36.58 -15.17 15.08
C SER A 685 36.26 -14.09 16.11
N ARG A 686 35.02 -13.59 16.13
CA ARG A 686 34.56 -12.58 17.09
C ARG A 686 33.29 -13.04 17.81
N GLY A 687 33.25 -12.82 19.11
CA GLY A 687 32.04 -12.98 19.92
C GLY A 687 31.80 -11.72 20.74
N GLY A 688 30.59 -11.14 20.67
CA GLY A 688 30.36 -9.85 21.29
C GLY A 688 28.91 -9.40 21.37
N GLY A 689 28.74 -8.28 22.08
CA GLY A 689 27.50 -7.53 22.18
C GLY A 689 27.60 -6.16 21.51
N ARG A 690 26.47 -5.64 21.05
CA ARG A 690 26.29 -4.23 20.64
C ARG A 690 25.00 -3.69 21.25
N PHE A 691 25.11 -2.55 21.90
CA PHE A 691 24.01 -1.73 22.39
C PHE A 691 23.96 -0.42 21.61
N SER A 692 22.78 0.13 21.35
CA SER A 692 22.63 1.38 20.62
C SER A 692 21.42 2.19 21.08
N LEU A 693 21.60 3.50 21.19
CA LEU A 693 20.52 4.48 21.38
C LEU A 693 20.56 5.46 20.21
N GLY A 694 19.43 5.74 19.57
CA GLY A 694 19.40 6.67 18.45
C GLY A 694 18.03 7.25 18.12
N ARG A 695 18.01 8.48 17.59
CA ARG A 695 16.81 9.26 17.32
C ARG A 695 16.78 9.75 15.87
N GLN A 696 15.58 9.78 15.30
CA GLN A 696 15.31 10.40 14.01
C GLN A 696 14.95 11.90 14.20
N PHE A 697 15.43 12.73 13.27
CA PHE A 697 15.22 14.17 13.22
C PHE A 697 14.65 14.53 11.85
N GLY A 698 13.37 14.91 11.81
CA GLY A 698 12.63 15.10 10.56
C GLY A 698 12.52 13.83 9.72
N THR A 699 12.41 13.98 8.40
CA THR A 699 12.16 12.89 7.45
C THR A 699 13.42 12.25 6.86
N SER A 700 14.61 12.84 7.04
CA SER A 700 15.86 12.41 6.38
C SER A 700 17.09 12.23 7.29
N THR A 701 17.07 12.68 8.55
CA THR A 701 18.26 12.66 9.42
C THR A 701 18.07 11.68 10.58
N TYR A 702 19.10 10.88 10.87
CA TYR A 702 19.13 9.94 12.00
C TYR A 702 20.49 10.00 12.68
N ALA A 703 20.51 10.05 14.01
CA ALA A 703 21.74 9.96 14.80
C ALA A 703 21.65 8.81 15.80
N ASP A 704 22.69 7.99 15.90
CA ASP A 704 22.82 6.94 16.91
C ASP A 704 24.19 6.97 17.59
N VAL A 705 24.22 6.55 18.86
CA VAL A 705 25.44 6.22 19.60
C VAL A 705 25.36 4.75 19.96
N ALA A 706 26.37 3.99 19.53
CA ALA A 706 26.44 2.56 19.79
C ALA A 706 27.69 2.18 20.58
N ALA A 707 27.51 1.39 21.64
CA ALA A 707 28.57 0.72 22.36
C ALA A 707 28.71 -0.72 21.85
N ARG A 708 29.94 -1.18 21.63
CA ARG A 708 30.27 -2.57 21.25
C ARG A 708 31.31 -3.13 22.21
N ILE A 709 31.12 -4.37 22.65
CA ILE A 709 32.08 -5.10 23.50
C ILE A 709 32.24 -6.49 22.87
N GLU A 710 33.46 -6.85 22.49
CA GLU A 710 33.76 -8.11 21.81
C GLU A 710 35.11 -8.71 22.26
N ASP A 711 35.21 -10.03 22.21
CA ASP A 711 36.46 -10.77 22.13
C ASP A 711 36.76 -11.07 20.66
N VAL A 712 38.00 -10.85 20.25
CA VAL A 712 38.51 -11.08 18.89
C VAL A 712 39.69 -12.03 18.94
N ASN A 713 39.51 -13.23 18.39
CA ASN A 713 40.57 -14.18 18.15
C ASN A 713 41.09 -14.04 16.70
N PHE A 714 42.35 -13.61 16.56
CA PHE A 714 43.04 -13.43 15.27
C PHE A 714 44.17 -14.46 15.12
N ASN A 715 44.12 -15.24 14.04
CA ASN A 715 45.02 -16.37 13.79
C ASN A 715 45.12 -16.70 12.29
N GLY A 716 45.79 -17.81 11.94
CA GLY A 716 45.76 -18.36 10.57
C GLY A 716 46.53 -17.56 9.52
N TYR A 717 47.43 -16.66 9.93
CA TYR A 717 48.29 -15.89 9.04
C TYR A 717 49.58 -16.63 8.65
N LYS A 718 50.25 -16.14 7.60
CA LYS A 718 51.50 -16.72 7.05
C LYS A 718 52.73 -16.26 7.86
N THR A 719 53.73 -17.13 7.95
CA THR A 719 55.05 -16.82 8.54
C THR A 719 56.13 -16.70 7.45
N PRO A 720 57.16 -15.85 7.62
CA PRO A 720 57.34 -14.85 8.69
C PRO A 720 56.27 -13.76 8.64
N ALA A 721 55.78 -13.34 9.80
CA ALA A 721 54.63 -12.44 9.94
C ALA A 721 55.05 -11.00 10.26
N PRO A 722 54.32 -9.96 9.79
CA PRO A 722 54.51 -8.58 10.21
C PRO A 722 54.35 -8.38 11.72
N ALA A 723 55.02 -7.38 12.27
CA ALA A 723 54.93 -7.05 13.70
C ALA A 723 53.49 -6.73 14.13
N GLU A 724 52.69 -6.12 13.26
CA GLU A 724 51.29 -5.77 13.55
C GLU A 724 50.34 -6.98 13.48
N TYR A 725 50.74 -8.07 12.81
CA TYR A 725 50.04 -9.36 12.91
C TYR A 725 50.38 -10.04 14.23
N LEU A 726 51.67 -10.08 14.60
CA LEU A 726 52.14 -10.67 15.87
C LEU A 726 51.53 -9.95 17.09
N ALA A 727 51.44 -8.63 17.06
CA ALA A 727 50.81 -7.83 18.12
C ALA A 727 49.30 -8.10 18.26
N ALA A 728 48.62 -8.51 17.18
CA ALA A 728 47.20 -8.82 17.17
C ALA A 728 46.90 -10.31 17.44
N THR A 729 47.91 -11.17 17.62
CA THR A 729 47.74 -12.63 17.68
C THR A 729 47.01 -13.12 18.92
N GLY A 730 46.06 -14.04 18.72
CA GLY A 730 45.31 -14.68 19.79
C GLY A 730 44.04 -13.89 20.16
N HIS A 731 43.58 -14.07 21.39
CA HIS A 731 42.39 -13.41 21.94
C HIS A 731 42.70 -11.98 22.39
N THR A 732 41.87 -11.03 21.98
CA THR A 732 42.02 -9.60 22.28
C THR A 732 40.65 -8.99 22.59
N THR A 733 40.54 -8.30 23.73
CA THR A 733 39.29 -7.69 24.17
C THR A 733 39.18 -6.28 23.63
N LEU A 734 38.07 -5.96 22.97
CA LEU A 734 37.79 -4.64 22.40
C LEU A 734 36.44 -4.11 22.91
N ALA A 735 36.48 -2.94 23.54
CA ALA A 735 35.30 -2.13 23.84
C ALA A 735 35.36 -0.87 22.97
N THR A 736 34.25 -0.48 22.32
CA THR A 736 34.19 0.68 21.41
C THR A 736 32.92 1.49 21.61
N LEU A 737 32.98 2.79 21.32
CA LEU A 737 31.83 3.69 21.29
C LEU A 737 31.82 4.43 19.94
N ARG A 738 30.76 4.24 19.15
CA ARG A 738 30.57 4.84 17.81
C ARG A 738 29.34 5.76 17.75
N PRO A 739 29.47 7.07 18.00
CA PRO A 739 28.54 8.06 17.44
C PRO A 739 28.51 8.02 15.91
N THR A 740 27.30 8.06 15.36
CA THR A 740 27.00 8.03 13.92
C THR A 740 25.93 9.07 13.61
N LEU A 741 26.14 9.90 12.58
CA LEU A 741 25.15 10.80 12.01
C LEU A 741 24.91 10.41 10.54
N ARG A 742 23.66 10.11 10.20
CA ARG A 742 23.24 9.66 8.88
C ARG A 742 22.19 10.60 8.31
N PHE A 743 22.39 11.04 7.07
CA PHE A 743 21.39 11.68 6.24
C PHE A 743 21.06 10.76 5.06
N ASP A 744 19.78 10.52 4.82
CA ASP A 744 19.31 9.78 3.64
C ASP A 744 18.06 10.45 3.09
N ASN A 745 18.09 10.85 1.81
CA ASN A 745 16.92 11.24 1.04
C ASN A 745 16.87 10.49 -0.30
N ARG A 746 17.55 9.34 -0.40
CA ARG A 746 17.53 8.51 -1.61
C ARG A 746 16.11 8.09 -1.92
N ASN A 747 15.74 8.32 -3.17
CA ASN A 747 14.46 7.92 -3.71
C ASN A 747 14.26 6.39 -3.53
N SER A 748 15.33 5.59 -3.67
CA SER A 748 15.42 4.18 -3.31
C SER A 748 16.70 3.86 -2.56
N PRO A 749 16.62 3.25 -1.37
CA PRO A 749 17.82 2.68 -0.75
C PRO A 749 18.46 1.41 -1.38
N PHE A 750 17.88 0.72 -2.38
CA PHE A 750 18.53 -0.38 -3.14
C PHE A 750 18.87 -0.05 -4.60
N LEU A 751 17.91 0.49 -5.35
CA LEU A 751 18.08 0.91 -6.75
C LEU A 751 17.85 2.43 -6.88
N PRO A 752 18.62 3.27 -6.14
CA PRO A 752 18.51 4.72 -6.23
C PRO A 752 18.69 5.18 -7.67
N ASN A 753 17.69 5.87 -8.17
CA ASN A 753 17.81 6.66 -9.38
C ASN A 753 18.18 8.13 -9.05
N LYS A 754 17.81 8.61 -7.85
CA LYS A 754 18.02 9.97 -7.36
C LYS A 754 18.17 10.08 -5.84
N GLY A 755 18.68 11.23 -5.40
CA GLY A 755 18.84 11.58 -3.99
C GLY A 755 20.23 11.25 -3.47
N GLN A 756 20.40 11.41 -2.16
CA GLN A 756 21.69 11.48 -1.47
C GLN A 756 21.66 10.63 -0.20
N TYR A 757 22.80 10.02 0.11
CA TYR A 757 23.10 9.37 1.39
C TYR A 757 24.45 9.86 1.87
N LEU A 758 24.54 10.22 3.15
CA LEU A 758 25.77 10.61 3.84
C LEU A 758 25.77 9.94 5.21
N GLU A 759 26.83 9.23 5.54
CA GLU A 759 27.10 8.75 6.89
C GLU A 759 28.43 9.31 7.38
N LEU A 760 28.37 10.06 8.49
CA LEU A 760 29.51 10.50 9.27
C LEU A 760 29.58 9.61 10.52
N SER A 761 30.75 9.08 10.84
CA SER A 761 30.93 8.34 12.08
C SER A 761 32.31 8.52 12.68
N PHE A 762 32.36 8.48 14.01
CA PHE A 762 33.58 8.42 14.79
C PHE A 762 33.45 7.24 15.75
N GLU A 763 34.48 6.41 15.86
CA GLU A 763 34.55 5.28 16.78
C GLU A 763 35.82 5.42 17.62
N GLN A 764 35.66 5.40 18.95
CA GLN A 764 36.78 5.29 19.88
C GLN A 764 36.80 3.87 20.44
N GLY A 765 37.94 3.19 20.34
CA GLY A 765 38.20 1.88 20.91
C GLY A 765 39.10 1.94 22.15
N TRP A 766 38.93 0.95 23.03
CA TRP A 766 39.67 0.67 24.26
C TRP A 766 39.76 -0.84 24.50
N GLY A 767 40.63 -1.27 25.41
CA GLY A 767 40.83 -2.69 25.77
C GLY A 767 42.28 -3.08 25.52
N THR A 768 42.52 -4.19 24.81
CA THR A 768 43.88 -4.59 24.37
C THR A 768 44.51 -3.54 23.44
N PHE A 769 43.69 -2.83 22.66
CA PHE A 769 44.10 -1.70 21.83
C PHE A 769 43.26 -0.46 22.17
N THR A 770 43.87 0.72 22.10
CA THR A 770 43.17 2.01 22.23
C THR A 770 43.40 2.82 20.97
N TYR A 771 42.34 3.19 20.24
CA TYR A 771 42.48 3.93 18.99
C TYR A 771 41.22 4.75 18.65
N PRO A 772 41.36 5.96 18.09
CA PRO A 772 40.28 6.66 17.39
C PRO A 772 40.21 6.21 15.92
N LYS A 773 39.01 6.21 15.35
CA LYS A 773 38.70 5.95 13.94
C LYS A 773 37.59 6.88 13.49
N ALA A 774 37.72 7.52 12.33
CA ALA A 774 36.70 8.40 11.76
C ALA A 774 36.45 8.02 10.30
N GLU A 775 35.17 8.00 9.90
CA GLU A 775 34.75 7.62 8.55
C GLU A 775 33.63 8.53 8.02
N ILE A 776 33.70 8.82 6.73
CA ILE A 776 32.73 9.59 5.96
C ILE A 776 32.42 8.79 4.69
N GLU A 777 31.20 8.28 4.52
CA GLU A 777 30.71 7.77 3.22
C GLU A 777 29.62 8.68 2.67
N GLY A 778 29.80 9.14 1.42
CA GLY A 778 28.81 9.88 0.65
C GLY A 778 28.42 9.14 -0.63
N ARG A 779 27.12 9.13 -0.97
CA ARG A 779 26.59 8.59 -2.22
C ARG A 779 25.52 9.54 -2.78
N THR A 780 25.63 9.93 -4.04
CA THR A 780 24.65 10.81 -4.73
C THR A 780 24.25 10.22 -6.06
N TYR A 781 22.97 10.35 -6.43
CA TYR A 781 22.40 9.75 -7.63
C TYR A 781 21.59 10.79 -8.43
N PHE A 782 21.70 10.72 -9.76
CA PHE A 782 21.00 11.60 -10.69
C PHE A 782 20.50 10.81 -11.92
N THR A 783 19.17 10.69 -12.11
CA THR A 783 18.66 10.27 -13.43
C THR A 783 18.86 11.39 -14.44
N THR A 784 19.72 11.13 -15.43
CA THR A 784 20.08 11.99 -16.57
C THR A 784 19.06 11.97 -17.71
N GLY A 785 18.18 10.95 -17.74
CA GLY A 785 17.05 10.86 -18.67
C GLY A 785 16.30 9.54 -18.53
N SER A 786 15.07 9.49 -19.03
CA SER A 786 14.20 8.31 -19.10
C SER A 786 13.60 8.19 -20.50
N ARG A 787 12.86 7.11 -20.77
CA ARG A 787 11.94 7.01 -21.92
C ARG A 787 10.71 7.94 -21.70
N PRO A 788 9.95 8.30 -22.75
CA PRO A 788 8.82 9.23 -22.63
C PRO A 788 7.66 8.79 -21.73
N ASP A 789 7.57 7.49 -21.41
CA ASP A 789 6.62 6.90 -20.46
C ASP A 789 7.13 6.91 -19.01
N GLY A 790 8.31 7.49 -18.76
CA GLY A 790 8.99 7.52 -17.45
C GLY A 790 9.87 6.30 -17.17
N SER A 791 9.73 5.22 -17.94
CA SER A 791 10.54 4.00 -17.78
C SER A 791 12.01 4.21 -18.18
N GLY A 792 12.86 3.27 -17.81
CA GLY A 792 14.26 3.23 -18.25
C GLY A 792 15.15 4.37 -17.77
N PRO A 793 15.17 4.72 -16.47
CA PRO A 793 16.02 5.78 -15.95
C PRO A 793 17.51 5.48 -16.16
N ARG A 794 18.21 6.41 -16.81
CA ARG A 794 19.67 6.42 -16.99
C ARG A 794 20.32 7.20 -15.85
N ILE A 795 21.03 6.51 -14.97
CA ILE A 795 21.43 6.99 -13.65
C ILE A 795 22.93 7.24 -13.63
N LEU A 796 23.33 8.46 -13.32
CA LEU A 796 24.70 8.82 -12.94
C LEU A 796 24.79 8.73 -11.41
N SER A 797 25.75 7.97 -10.88
CA SER A 797 26.05 7.88 -9.46
C SER A 797 27.46 8.39 -9.16
N PHE A 798 27.61 8.98 -7.97
CA PHE A 798 28.88 9.32 -7.36
C PHE A 798 28.94 8.65 -5.98
N ARG A 799 30.06 8.02 -5.66
CA ARG A 799 30.39 7.49 -4.32
C ARG A 799 31.74 8.06 -3.89
N GLY A 800 31.85 8.42 -2.61
CA GLY A 800 33.12 8.67 -1.93
C GLY A 800 33.11 8.03 -0.55
N HIS A 801 34.22 7.42 -0.14
CA HIS A 801 34.43 6.89 1.21
C HIS A 801 35.83 7.27 1.67
N PHE A 802 35.89 8.10 2.71
CA PHE A 802 37.12 8.54 3.36
C PHE A 802 37.16 8.00 4.79
N GLY A 803 38.32 7.57 5.25
CA GLY A 803 38.51 7.08 6.62
C GLY A 803 39.93 7.29 7.11
N VAL A 804 40.07 7.63 8.40
CA VAL A 804 41.34 7.78 9.13
C VAL A 804 41.26 7.09 10.48
N THR A 805 42.36 6.50 10.93
CA THR A 805 42.43 5.74 12.19
C THR A 805 43.81 5.83 12.82
N GLY A 806 43.89 5.64 14.14
CA GLY A 806 45.15 5.67 14.90
C GLY A 806 46.20 4.67 14.40
N ARG A 807 47.47 4.92 14.72
CA ARG A 807 48.58 3.99 14.38
C ARG A 807 48.42 2.64 15.11
N ASP A 808 47.94 2.72 16.35
CA ASP A 808 47.72 1.60 17.27
C ASP A 808 46.41 0.84 17.00
N THR A 809 45.69 1.18 15.91
CA THR A 809 44.55 0.39 15.43
C THR A 809 45.04 -1.00 14.96
N PRO A 810 44.47 -2.10 15.50
CA PRO A 810 44.86 -3.45 15.13
C PRO A 810 44.53 -3.75 13.67
N VAL A 811 45.27 -4.69 13.06
CA VAL A 811 45.17 -4.97 11.62
C VAL A 811 43.79 -5.43 11.14
N TYR A 812 42.97 -5.99 12.03
CA TYR A 812 41.60 -6.39 11.74
C TYR A 812 40.58 -5.22 11.77
N GLU A 813 40.97 -4.02 12.23
CA GLU A 813 40.18 -2.78 12.21
C GLU A 813 40.74 -1.69 11.27
N ARG A 814 41.96 -1.84 10.75
CA ARG A 814 42.55 -0.96 9.71
C ARG A 814 41.77 -0.99 8.39
N PHE A 815 42.01 -0.03 7.52
CA PHE A 815 41.33 0.08 6.21
C PHE A 815 41.98 -0.79 5.12
N TYR A 816 41.16 -1.31 4.20
CA TYR A 816 41.56 -2.16 3.08
C TYR A 816 40.59 -1.94 1.91
N ALA A 817 41.06 -2.02 0.67
CA ALA A 817 40.22 -1.89 -0.51
C ALA A 817 40.42 -3.03 -1.53
N GLY A 818 39.53 -3.09 -2.51
CA GLY A 818 39.49 -4.08 -3.58
C GLY A 818 38.18 -4.88 -3.59
N TYR A 819 37.79 -5.38 -4.77
CA TYR A 819 36.50 -6.01 -5.08
C TYR A 819 35.29 -5.03 -5.10
N LEU A 820 34.10 -5.56 -5.39
CA LEU A 820 32.82 -4.84 -5.41
C LEU A 820 32.62 -3.95 -4.16
N GLY A 821 32.07 -2.76 -4.37
CA GLY A 821 31.79 -1.78 -3.30
C GLY A 821 32.97 -0.91 -2.91
N SER A 822 34.19 -1.20 -3.38
CA SER A 822 35.36 -0.32 -3.22
C SER A 822 36.09 -0.07 -4.55
N LEU A 823 37.23 -0.70 -4.79
CA LEU A 823 38.03 -0.59 -6.01
C LEU A 823 37.89 -1.89 -6.84
N ARG A 824 37.00 -1.91 -7.83
CA ARG A 824 36.85 -3.07 -8.71
C ARG A 824 38.08 -3.24 -9.61
N GLY A 825 38.35 -4.48 -10.00
CA GLY A 825 39.56 -4.85 -10.76
C GLY A 825 40.73 -5.26 -9.86
N PHE A 826 40.62 -5.05 -8.55
CA PHE A 826 41.53 -5.57 -7.53
C PHE A 826 40.88 -6.73 -6.76
N GLN A 827 41.70 -7.64 -6.23
CA GLN A 827 41.25 -8.73 -5.37
C GLN A 827 40.64 -8.18 -4.06
N TYR A 828 39.77 -8.93 -3.40
CA TYR A 828 39.23 -8.52 -2.10
C TYR A 828 40.32 -8.32 -1.04
N ARG A 829 40.35 -7.13 -0.42
CA ARG A 829 41.46 -6.63 0.44
C ARG A 829 42.84 -6.68 -0.26
N GLY A 830 42.87 -6.67 -1.59
CA GLY A 830 44.09 -6.73 -2.40
C GLY A 830 44.81 -5.40 -2.59
N VAL A 831 44.22 -4.29 -2.14
CA VAL A 831 44.82 -2.94 -2.11
C VAL A 831 45.16 -2.57 -0.67
N GLY A 832 46.42 -2.18 -0.45
CA GLY A 832 46.90 -1.66 0.83
C GLY A 832 48.42 -1.74 0.98
N PRO A 833 48.96 -1.25 2.12
CA PRO A 833 50.37 -1.38 2.47
C PRO A 833 50.74 -2.85 2.72
N HIS A 834 51.83 -3.31 2.11
CA HIS A 834 52.31 -4.69 2.25
C HIS A 834 53.63 -4.75 3.02
N VAL A 835 53.72 -5.67 3.99
CA VAL A 835 54.93 -5.95 4.78
C VAL A 835 55.14 -7.47 4.79
N LEU A 836 56.37 -7.92 4.53
CA LEU A 836 56.73 -9.35 4.42
C LEU A 836 55.84 -10.17 3.46
N GLY A 837 55.20 -9.52 2.47
CA GLY A 837 54.27 -10.14 1.52
C GLY A 837 52.79 -10.19 1.95
N SER A 838 52.46 -9.76 3.16
CA SER A 838 51.10 -9.71 3.72
C SER A 838 50.56 -8.27 3.72
N ASN A 839 49.26 -8.07 3.47
CA ASN A 839 48.64 -6.74 3.54
C ASN A 839 48.32 -6.39 5.01
N ILE A 840 48.92 -5.32 5.53
CA ILE A 840 48.75 -4.87 6.92
C ILE A 840 47.65 -3.80 7.10
N GLY A 841 47.00 -3.40 6.01
CA GLY A 841 45.98 -2.36 6.00
C GLY A 841 46.54 -0.94 6.17
N GLY A 842 45.73 0.04 5.81
CA GLY A 842 46.04 1.46 5.96
C GLY A 842 45.50 2.06 7.25
N THR A 843 46.22 3.06 7.77
CA THR A 843 45.70 4.02 8.76
C THR A 843 44.86 5.12 8.11
N MET A 844 44.95 5.27 6.78
CA MET A 844 44.05 6.09 5.98
C MET A 844 43.53 5.34 4.75
N MET A 845 42.29 5.63 4.36
CA MET A 845 41.70 5.25 3.08
C MET A 845 40.96 6.43 2.48
N ALA A 846 41.07 6.60 1.17
CA ALA A 846 40.30 7.56 0.40
C ALA A 846 39.95 6.94 -0.95
N ILE A 847 38.68 6.56 -1.15
CA ILE A 847 38.21 5.95 -2.39
C ILE A 847 37.00 6.70 -2.96
N GLY A 848 36.90 6.74 -4.28
CA GLY A 848 35.80 7.32 -5.03
C GLY A 848 35.40 6.43 -6.19
N SER A 849 34.16 6.57 -6.63
CA SER A 849 33.63 5.88 -7.81
C SER A 849 32.61 6.75 -8.52
N VAL A 850 32.63 6.72 -9.86
CA VAL A 850 31.63 7.33 -10.73
C VAL A 850 31.07 6.24 -11.62
N GLU A 851 29.75 6.05 -11.59
CA GLU A 851 29.07 5.03 -12.41
C GLU A 851 27.96 5.65 -13.26
N TYR A 852 27.80 5.14 -14.48
CA TYR A 852 26.68 5.45 -15.35
C TYR A 852 25.93 4.16 -15.70
N MET A 853 24.71 4.02 -15.18
CA MET A 853 23.85 2.84 -15.35
C MET A 853 22.66 3.15 -16.26
N PHE A 854 22.40 2.31 -17.25
CA PHE A 854 21.30 2.48 -18.21
C PHE A 854 20.64 1.14 -18.56
N PRO A 855 19.34 1.11 -18.86
CA PRO A 855 18.64 -0.12 -19.23
C PRO A 855 19.07 -0.62 -20.63
N LEU A 856 19.21 -1.95 -20.76
CA LEU A 856 19.43 -2.58 -22.08
C LEU A 856 18.12 -3.05 -22.73
N ILE A 857 17.07 -3.29 -21.94
CA ILE A 857 15.78 -3.82 -22.39
C ILE A 857 14.61 -2.98 -21.90
N ALA A 858 13.49 -3.01 -22.61
CA ALA A 858 12.30 -2.19 -22.32
C ALA A 858 11.66 -2.46 -20.94
N SER A 859 11.84 -3.67 -20.39
CA SER A 859 11.35 -4.06 -19.06
C SER A 859 12.26 -3.65 -17.90
N ASP A 860 13.38 -2.96 -18.17
CA ASP A 860 14.39 -2.45 -17.21
C ASP A 860 15.04 -3.47 -16.26
N ALA A 861 14.66 -4.75 -16.36
CA ALA A 861 15.18 -5.86 -15.57
C ALA A 861 16.65 -6.18 -15.87
N LEU A 862 17.13 -5.86 -17.09
CA LEU A 862 18.55 -5.88 -17.42
C LEU A 862 19.07 -4.47 -17.69
N ARG A 863 20.09 -4.07 -16.95
CA ARG A 863 20.80 -2.78 -17.08
C ARG A 863 22.29 -3.02 -17.26
N GLN A 864 22.94 -2.18 -18.06
CA GLN A 864 24.39 -2.09 -18.09
C GLN A 864 24.84 -0.95 -17.17
N VAL A 865 26.00 -1.12 -16.56
CA VAL A 865 26.75 -0.05 -15.90
C VAL A 865 28.11 0.09 -16.58
N VAL A 866 28.60 1.32 -16.71
CA VAL A 866 30.01 1.64 -16.96
C VAL A 866 30.51 2.50 -15.82
N PHE A 867 31.74 2.30 -15.38
CA PHE A 867 32.25 2.94 -14.16
C PHE A 867 33.75 3.19 -14.19
N THR A 868 34.19 4.09 -13.31
CA THR A 868 35.59 4.20 -12.89
C THR A 868 35.66 4.28 -11.38
N ASP A 869 36.57 3.50 -10.78
CA ASP A 869 36.85 3.52 -9.34
C ASP A 869 38.29 4.00 -9.15
N PHE A 870 38.55 4.83 -8.15
CA PHE A 870 39.87 5.43 -7.90
C PHE A 870 40.11 5.68 -6.41
N GLY A 871 41.36 5.72 -5.97
CA GLY A 871 41.68 6.03 -4.58
C GLY A 871 42.96 5.37 -4.05
N THR A 872 43.16 5.44 -2.74
CA THR A 872 44.30 4.80 -2.06
C THR A 872 43.94 4.27 -0.67
N VAL A 873 44.82 3.40 -0.16
CA VAL A 873 44.86 2.88 1.21
C VAL A 873 46.35 2.91 1.62
N GLU A 874 46.66 3.66 2.69
CA GLU A 874 48.05 4.06 3.03
C GLU A 874 48.34 3.88 4.52
N ASN A 875 49.60 3.57 4.87
CA ASN A 875 50.06 3.53 6.27
C ASN A 875 50.52 4.93 6.74
N GLY A 876 49.70 5.95 6.49
CA GLY A 876 49.96 7.34 6.84
C GLY A 876 48.94 8.30 6.20
N TYR A 877 48.97 9.55 6.63
CA TYR A 877 48.05 10.60 6.15
C TYR A 877 48.60 11.29 4.90
N ASN A 878 48.70 10.55 3.78
CA ASN A 878 49.21 11.04 2.51
C ASN A 878 48.48 10.40 1.31
N PHE A 879 48.70 10.90 0.10
CA PHE A 879 48.02 10.44 -1.12
C PHE A 879 49.05 10.03 -2.19
N THR A 880 49.97 9.12 -1.86
CA THR A 880 51.07 8.74 -2.76
C THR A 880 50.73 7.67 -3.78
N ASN A 881 50.06 6.59 -3.36
CA ASN A 881 49.86 5.37 -4.14
C ASN A 881 48.43 5.32 -4.71
N ILE A 882 48.07 6.28 -5.56
CA ILE A 882 46.73 6.35 -6.15
C ILE A 882 46.53 5.20 -7.16
N ARG A 883 45.53 4.35 -6.88
CA ARG A 883 45.00 3.31 -7.77
C ARG A 883 43.84 3.89 -8.58
N ALA A 884 43.63 3.35 -9.77
CA ALA A 884 42.45 3.63 -10.58
C ALA A 884 42.08 2.44 -11.47
N SER A 885 40.80 2.25 -11.74
CA SER A 885 40.27 1.26 -12.67
C SER A 885 39.12 1.82 -13.50
N VAL A 886 38.89 1.20 -14.65
CA VAL A 886 37.73 1.44 -15.52
C VAL A 886 37.04 0.11 -15.81
N GLY A 887 35.72 0.12 -15.96
CA GLY A 887 34.99 -1.13 -16.14
C GLY A 887 33.57 -0.99 -16.66
N THR A 888 32.98 -2.15 -16.91
CA THR A 888 31.57 -2.30 -17.28
C THR A 888 30.99 -3.53 -16.60
N GLY A 889 29.69 -3.49 -16.31
CA GLY A 889 28.99 -4.64 -15.76
C GLY A 889 27.52 -4.68 -16.13
N LEU A 890 26.87 -5.76 -15.70
CA LEU A 890 25.45 -5.99 -15.86
C LEU A 890 24.76 -6.05 -14.49
N ARG A 891 23.53 -5.57 -14.45
CA ARG A 891 22.61 -5.66 -13.31
C ARG A 891 21.34 -6.34 -13.80
N LEU A 892 21.02 -7.51 -13.22
CA LEU A 892 19.84 -8.29 -13.54
C LEU A 892 18.93 -8.35 -12.31
N THR A 893 17.80 -7.63 -12.36
CA THR A 893 16.77 -7.65 -11.32
C THR A 893 15.68 -8.65 -11.72
N LEU A 894 15.47 -9.68 -10.89
CA LEU A 894 14.43 -10.68 -11.07
C LEU A 894 13.45 -10.58 -9.89
N PRO A 895 12.20 -10.11 -10.08
CA PRO A 895 11.25 -9.89 -8.98
C PRO A 895 11.05 -11.09 -8.05
N GLN A 896 11.22 -12.31 -8.58
CA GLN A 896 11.08 -13.58 -7.86
C GLN A 896 12.21 -13.87 -6.87
N PHE A 897 13.35 -13.19 -6.95
CA PHE A 897 14.50 -13.36 -6.05
C PHE A 897 14.72 -12.15 -5.12
N GLY A 898 13.76 -11.23 -5.11
CA GLY A 898 13.81 -9.97 -4.37
C GLY A 898 14.38 -8.79 -5.17
N PRO A 899 14.37 -7.57 -4.60
CA PRO A 899 14.74 -6.34 -5.30
C PRO A 899 16.26 -6.10 -5.43
N LEU A 900 17.12 -6.96 -4.89
CA LEU A 900 18.57 -6.89 -5.11
C LEU A 900 18.92 -7.36 -6.54
N PRO A 901 19.63 -6.55 -7.35
CA PRO A 901 20.10 -7.02 -8.65
C PRO A 901 21.24 -8.01 -8.50
N ILE A 902 21.19 -9.11 -9.26
CA ILE A 902 22.37 -9.91 -9.57
C ILE A 902 23.37 -8.99 -10.29
N SER A 903 24.62 -9.00 -9.85
CA SER A 903 25.66 -8.09 -10.33
C SER A 903 26.88 -8.84 -10.86
N VAL A 904 27.35 -8.44 -12.03
CA VAL A 904 28.57 -8.96 -12.68
C VAL A 904 29.33 -7.78 -13.28
N ASP A 905 30.56 -7.53 -12.83
CA ASP A 905 31.42 -6.41 -13.21
C ASP A 905 32.77 -6.92 -13.76
N LEU A 906 33.12 -6.46 -14.96
CA LEU A 906 34.46 -6.54 -15.54
C LEU A 906 35.18 -5.21 -15.32
N ALA A 907 36.31 -5.24 -14.64
CA ALA A 907 37.05 -4.04 -14.25
C ALA A 907 38.56 -4.20 -14.48
N PHE A 908 39.16 -3.20 -15.11
CA PHE A 908 40.55 -3.20 -15.55
C PHE A 908 41.31 -2.08 -14.82
N PRO A 909 42.23 -2.39 -13.89
CA PRO A 909 43.00 -1.35 -13.22
C PRO A 909 44.05 -0.74 -14.13
N VAL A 910 43.97 0.58 -14.31
CA VAL A 910 44.84 1.42 -15.14
C VAL A 910 45.99 2.04 -14.34
N ALA A 911 45.84 2.18 -13.01
CA ALA A 911 46.91 2.54 -12.08
C ALA A 911 46.91 1.58 -10.87
N LYS A 912 48.10 1.12 -10.48
CA LYS A 912 48.36 0.09 -9.46
C LYS A 912 49.64 0.44 -8.71
N ALA A 913 49.74 0.03 -7.44
CA ALA A 913 50.96 0.14 -6.63
C ALA A 913 51.67 -1.22 -6.49
N PRO A 914 52.95 -1.25 -6.08
CA PRO A 914 53.66 -2.51 -5.77
C PRO A 914 52.92 -3.34 -4.70
N GLY A 915 52.77 -4.63 -4.95
CA GLY A 915 52.06 -5.57 -4.07
C GLY A 915 50.55 -5.69 -4.32
N ASP A 916 49.92 -4.77 -5.07
CA ASP A 916 48.48 -4.82 -5.34
C ASP A 916 48.08 -6.10 -6.11
N LYS A 917 47.13 -6.86 -5.56
CA LYS A 917 46.61 -8.11 -6.16
C LYS A 917 45.40 -7.79 -7.05
N VAL A 918 45.38 -8.25 -8.31
CA VAL A 918 44.32 -7.93 -9.30
C VAL A 918 43.23 -8.99 -9.40
N ASN A 919 42.00 -8.57 -9.73
CA ASN A 919 40.86 -9.44 -10.02
C ASN A 919 39.89 -8.78 -11.01
N TYR A 920 39.97 -9.17 -12.30
CA TYR A 920 39.21 -8.54 -13.38
C TYR A 920 37.70 -8.82 -13.33
N PHE A 921 37.30 -10.03 -12.93
CA PHE A 921 35.90 -10.47 -12.91
C PHE A 921 35.34 -10.47 -11.48
N ASN A 922 34.28 -9.70 -11.24
CA ASN A 922 33.72 -9.47 -9.93
C ASN A 922 32.21 -9.74 -9.97
N PHE A 923 31.65 -10.50 -9.03
CA PHE A 923 30.23 -10.86 -9.02
C PHE A 923 29.61 -10.87 -7.62
N SER A 924 28.30 -10.64 -7.56
CA SER A 924 27.48 -10.92 -6.39
C SER A 924 26.08 -11.37 -6.83
N ILE A 925 25.71 -12.57 -6.39
CA ILE A 925 24.41 -13.20 -6.58
C ILE A 925 23.80 -13.39 -5.20
N GLY A 926 22.52 -13.05 -5.04
CA GLY A 926 21.74 -13.35 -3.85
C GLY A 926 20.28 -13.56 -4.22
N ALA A 927 19.64 -14.52 -3.57
CA ALA A 927 18.20 -14.72 -3.61
C ALA A 927 17.69 -14.88 -2.17
N VAL A 928 16.53 -14.29 -1.87
CA VAL A 928 15.84 -14.43 -0.58
C VAL A 928 14.39 -14.80 -0.85
N TYR A 929 13.88 -15.75 -0.07
CA TYR A 929 12.55 -16.34 -0.11
C TYR A 929 11.86 -16.19 1.24
#